data_AF-A0A497E1E1-F1
#
_entry.id   AF-A0A497E1E1-F1
#
_cell.length_a   1.000
_cell.length_b   1.000
_cell.length_c   1.000
_cell.angle_alpha   90.00
_cell.angle_beta   90.00
_cell.angle_gamma   90.00
#
_symmetry.space_group_name_H-M   'P 1'
#
loop_
_entity.id
_entity.type
_entity.pdbx_description
1 polymer ?
#
loop_
_entity_poly.entity_id
_entity_poly.type
_entity_poly.pdbx_seq_one_letter_code
_entity_poly.pdbx_strand_id
1 'polypeptide(L)'
;NTTLLKTLNGGSGVGSVVGDDFQIQQRDGTTFNVDISGAQTVQDVINLINSATGNTAVVASLDREGNGILLTDFSDGTGNLTVNSLNSSPAASDLGILKSISSNTLEGDDLNPQYIARCTKLSELNQGKGVYAGKIKITDKAANSQVIDLSGAETIGDVLDAINSASSIQVLAQINSSGNGIEILDQSGGTGVLKVEEAGGSTARDLNILGSTDGSSIDGSFETIIEITDENSTLQGIRDAINDMDAPVKASIVNDGTEVNPYHLFIASSHSGSAGRMIVDPELSGGKELEFSSVSQPQDAVLLLGEKNPLLITESSNTIDEAIAGLTLNLLSADPAKTVQVDVSADLESIKQDIINFIDSYNEIMDFINTQQSYDADTQQTGGVLFGDVNLMNIRNDLRNSVTDPIEGSGSITSIFQIGVNVDLTGKLVLDESKLDEVLNNDLEGVKNLFAASSNVALDSFGGTAYASSEYSSDFNVESVNNGNTSSDSWGSPGGGWNDGTDGVFPDYLWINFDKLRNLTQVKIYTLDSATYPASQYGIKDYELQYLIPGGNPNNDGDWKTYTTVTDNTEGMITHYLGNIVTQGIRLKINDSNDGRYSRVIELEAYEETGIAGRVKNYLSSITDATEGLIAYIEDSIQNQNEDYQNRIEAQEKLLEIKEEILRRQFTQMEEYLAQMQSQSAWLAMQISSLYSSSSAG
;
A
#
# COMPACT_ATOMS: atom_id res chain seq x y z
N ASN A 1 38.55 19.81 6.19
CA ASN A 1 37.31 19.38 6.87
C ASN A 1 36.47 20.61 7.24
N THR A 2 35.23 20.72 6.74
CA THR A 2 34.38 21.92 6.89
C THR A 2 33.49 21.89 8.14
N THR A 3 33.68 20.94 9.05
CA THR A 3 32.93 20.91 10.33
C THR A 3 33.13 22.22 11.07
N LEU A 4 32.01 22.84 11.47
CA LEU A 4 32.01 24.13 12.14
C LEU A 4 32.41 23.96 13.60
N LEU A 5 33.25 24.86 14.13
CA LEU A 5 33.67 24.80 15.54
C LEU A 5 32.48 24.87 16.49
N LYS A 6 31.42 25.62 16.13
CA LYS A 6 30.21 25.74 16.94
C LYS A 6 29.38 24.45 17.05
N THR A 7 29.63 23.46 16.19
CA THR A 7 28.90 22.18 16.22
C THR A 7 29.67 21.10 16.98
N LEU A 8 30.90 21.37 17.45
CA LEU A 8 31.69 20.40 18.21
C LEU A 8 31.18 20.26 19.65
N ASN A 9 31.64 19.24 20.36
CA ASN A 9 31.30 18.96 21.76
C ASN A 9 29.78 18.89 21.99
N GLY A 10 29.11 18.13 21.13
CA GLY A 10 27.64 17.98 21.09
C GLY A 10 26.89 19.27 20.77
N GLY A 11 27.55 20.25 20.15
CA GLY A 11 26.99 21.56 19.85
C GLY A 11 27.30 22.65 20.88
N SER A 12 28.08 22.34 21.92
CA SER A 12 28.60 23.34 22.87
C SER A 12 29.65 24.26 22.22
N GLY A 13 30.28 23.76 21.16
CA GLY A 13 31.29 24.46 20.37
C GLY A 13 32.67 24.46 21.00
N VAL A 14 33.55 25.27 20.41
CA VAL A 14 34.90 25.54 20.93
C VAL A 14 34.97 27.00 21.35
N GLY A 15 35.24 27.25 22.62
CA GLY A 15 35.43 28.59 23.15
C GLY A 15 36.81 29.15 22.81
N SER A 16 36.89 30.47 22.59
CA SER A 16 38.14 31.21 22.39
C SER A 16 38.09 32.53 23.14
N VAL A 17 39.26 33.06 23.48
CA VAL A 17 39.43 34.36 24.14
C VAL A 17 40.15 35.35 23.23
N VAL A 18 40.18 36.62 23.63
CA VAL A 18 40.95 37.62 22.87
C VAL A 18 42.45 37.41 23.12
N GLY A 19 43.20 37.12 22.05
CA GLY A 19 44.63 36.83 22.07
C GLY A 19 44.93 35.33 22.04
N ASP A 20 46.18 34.94 22.33
CA ASP A 20 46.60 33.54 22.26
C ASP A 20 45.76 32.62 23.16
N ASP A 21 45.20 31.56 22.59
CA ASP A 21 44.34 30.61 23.28
C ASP A 21 45.13 29.48 23.94
N PHE A 22 46.18 28.98 23.29
CA PHE A 22 47.02 27.92 23.83
C PHE A 22 48.46 28.00 23.31
N GLN A 23 49.36 27.35 24.05
CA GLN A 23 50.78 27.21 23.69
C GLN A 23 51.09 25.75 23.42
N ILE A 24 51.78 25.49 22.31
CA ILE A 24 52.35 24.19 21.98
C ILE A 24 53.85 24.24 22.25
N GLN A 25 54.34 23.32 23.08
CA GLN A 25 55.75 23.07 23.31
C GLN A 25 56.19 21.86 22.47
N GLN A 26 57.18 22.08 21.61
CA GLN A 26 57.82 21.06 20.79
C GLN A 26 58.79 20.21 21.63
N ARG A 27 59.14 19.02 21.15
CA ARG A 27 60.01 18.07 21.85
C ARG A 27 61.44 18.59 22.00
N ASP A 28 61.88 19.52 21.16
CA ASP A 28 63.17 20.23 21.28
C ASP A 28 63.17 21.34 22.35
N GLY A 29 62.02 21.60 22.98
CA GLY A 29 61.84 22.57 24.04
C GLY A 29 61.45 23.97 23.57
N THR A 30 61.36 24.21 22.26
CA THR A 30 60.81 25.46 21.72
C THR A 30 59.29 25.51 21.87
N THR A 31 58.71 26.71 21.92
CA THR A 31 57.26 26.89 22.07
C THR A 31 56.72 27.91 21.08
N PHE A 32 55.44 27.76 20.73
CA PHE A 32 54.69 28.74 19.96
C PHE A 32 53.25 28.82 20.44
N ASN A 33 52.63 29.98 20.24
CA ASN A 33 51.26 30.23 20.67
C ASN A 33 50.31 30.19 19.47
N VAL A 34 49.04 29.85 19.72
CA VAL A 34 47.98 29.78 18.71
C VAL A 34 46.77 30.55 19.21
N ASP A 35 46.27 31.48 18.39
CA ASP A 35 45.02 32.22 18.58
C ASP A 35 44.00 31.69 17.56
N ILE A 36 42.87 31.19 18.04
CA ILE A 36 41.79 30.62 17.21
C ILE A 36 40.55 31.53 17.13
N SER A 37 40.62 32.76 17.63
CA SER A 37 39.47 33.68 17.68
C SER A 37 38.86 34.02 16.31
N GLY A 38 39.62 33.83 15.22
CA GLY A 38 39.16 33.99 13.84
C GLY A 38 38.72 32.71 13.13
N ALA A 39 38.84 31.54 13.78
CA ALA A 39 38.52 30.25 13.18
C ALA A 39 37.01 29.97 13.16
N GLN A 40 36.50 29.39 12.08
CA GLN A 40 35.10 28.96 11.99
C GLN A 40 34.97 27.43 11.87
N THR A 41 35.98 26.78 11.33
CA THR A 41 36.00 25.33 11.07
C THR A 41 37.19 24.65 11.73
N VAL A 42 37.12 23.32 11.88
CA VAL A 42 38.27 22.50 12.30
C VAL A 42 39.47 22.70 11.37
N GLN A 43 39.22 22.89 10.06
CA GLN A 43 40.30 23.18 9.11
C GLN A 43 40.99 24.51 9.40
N ASP A 44 40.26 25.53 9.80
CA ASP A 44 40.86 26.82 10.14
C ASP A 44 41.80 26.68 11.35
N VAL A 45 41.40 25.91 12.37
CA VAL A 45 42.24 25.61 13.54
C VAL A 45 43.51 24.87 13.13
N ILE A 46 43.38 23.81 12.32
CA ILE A 46 44.54 23.06 11.79
C ILE A 46 45.48 24.00 11.03
N ASN A 47 44.94 24.87 10.18
CA ASN A 47 45.73 25.84 9.42
C ASN A 47 46.43 26.84 10.34
N LEU A 48 45.77 27.32 11.40
CA LEU A 48 46.34 28.25 12.37
C LEU A 48 47.48 27.61 13.16
N ILE A 49 47.35 26.36 13.60
CA ILE A 49 48.44 25.62 14.25
C ILE A 49 49.63 25.46 13.28
N ASN A 50 49.37 25.01 12.06
CA ASN A 50 50.40 24.75 11.05
C ASN A 50 51.13 26.02 10.57
N SER A 51 50.48 27.17 10.64
CA SER A 51 51.03 28.46 10.21
C SER A 51 51.45 29.37 11.37
N ALA A 52 51.35 28.89 12.61
CA ALA A 52 51.66 29.68 13.80
C ALA A 52 53.12 30.16 13.79
N THR A 53 53.33 31.42 14.16
CA THR A 53 54.67 32.00 14.22
C THR A 53 55.47 31.30 15.32
N GLY A 54 56.58 30.67 14.94
CA GLY A 54 57.43 29.88 15.85
C GLY A 54 57.19 28.37 15.79
N ASN A 55 56.17 27.90 15.07
CA ASN A 55 56.05 26.49 14.74
C ASN A 55 57.11 26.11 13.69
N THR A 56 58.03 25.22 14.05
CA THR A 56 59.15 24.81 13.18
C THR A 56 59.10 23.34 12.79
N ALA A 57 58.35 22.51 13.52
CA ALA A 57 58.35 21.06 13.34
C ALA A 57 57.02 20.36 13.66
N VAL A 58 56.01 21.03 14.21
CA VAL A 58 54.71 20.41 14.52
C VAL A 58 53.77 20.52 13.33
N VAL A 59 53.21 19.40 12.91
CA VAL A 59 52.15 19.33 11.90
C VAL A 59 50.85 18.89 12.57
N ALA A 60 49.83 19.74 12.48
CA ALA A 60 48.46 19.41 12.80
C ALA A 60 47.75 18.81 11.58
N SER A 61 46.98 17.75 11.81
CA SER A 61 46.03 17.17 10.87
C SER A 61 44.79 16.70 11.64
N LEU A 62 43.82 16.11 10.95
CA LEU A 62 42.90 15.21 11.65
C LEU A 62 43.63 13.91 11.98
N ASP A 63 43.14 13.21 12.98
CA ASP A 63 43.46 11.81 13.19
C ASP A 63 42.92 10.93 12.06
N ARG A 64 43.13 9.63 12.19
CA ARG A 64 42.83 8.66 11.13
C ARG A 64 41.32 8.43 11.01
N GLU A 65 40.62 8.50 12.13
CA GLU A 65 39.19 8.35 12.31
C GLU A 65 38.43 9.60 11.81
N GLY A 66 39.09 10.75 11.80
CA GLY A 66 38.58 12.02 11.31
C GLY A 66 37.72 12.78 12.32
N ASN A 67 37.73 12.35 13.59
CA ASN A 67 36.95 12.88 14.69
C ASN A 67 37.79 13.70 15.68
N GLY A 68 39.12 13.58 15.69
CA GLY A 68 40.04 14.35 16.53
C GLY A 68 41.14 15.10 15.76
N ILE A 69 41.88 15.96 16.47
CA ILE A 69 43.07 16.65 15.93
C ILE A 69 44.34 15.90 16.31
N LEU A 70 45.14 15.55 15.31
CA LEU A 70 46.43 14.90 15.47
C LEU A 70 47.56 15.92 15.36
N LEU A 71 48.45 15.98 16.34
CA LEU A 71 49.67 16.78 16.29
C LEU A 71 50.89 15.86 16.20
N THR A 72 51.69 16.01 15.15
CA THR A 72 52.95 15.26 14.98
C THR A 72 54.13 16.20 15.00
N ASP A 73 55.06 15.98 15.93
CA ASP A 73 56.30 16.74 16.09
C ASP A 73 57.48 16.02 15.41
N PHE A 74 58.09 16.71 14.43
CA PHE A 74 59.25 16.24 13.67
C PHE A 74 60.59 16.81 14.16
N SER A 75 60.63 17.42 15.34
CA SER A 75 61.88 17.92 15.93
C SER A 75 62.74 16.77 16.48
N ASP A 76 64.06 16.95 16.47
CA ASP A 76 65.02 15.96 16.98
C ASP A 76 65.09 15.90 18.53
N GLY A 77 64.12 16.51 19.21
CA GLY A 77 64.09 16.63 20.66
C GLY A 77 63.57 15.39 21.38
N THR A 78 63.98 15.23 22.65
CA THR A 78 63.57 14.11 23.52
C THR A 78 62.63 14.55 24.65
N GLY A 79 62.20 15.82 24.66
CA GLY A 79 61.22 16.34 25.61
C GLY A 79 59.79 15.88 25.30
N ASN A 80 58.84 16.35 26.10
CA ASN A 80 57.43 16.08 25.87
C ASN A 80 56.85 17.06 24.84
N LEU A 81 56.02 16.56 23.93
CA LEU A 81 55.09 17.39 23.17
C LEU A 81 53.95 17.76 24.12
N THR A 82 53.76 19.06 24.36
CA THR A 82 52.79 19.54 25.38
C THR A 82 51.94 20.67 24.82
N VAL A 83 50.64 20.61 25.05
CA VAL A 83 49.71 21.72 24.82
C VAL A 83 49.25 22.26 26.17
N ASN A 84 49.37 23.57 26.38
CA ASN A 84 48.90 24.25 27.59
C ASN A 84 47.90 25.35 27.21
N SER A 85 46.80 25.47 27.94
CA SER A 85 45.91 26.62 27.80
C SER A 85 46.64 27.92 28.19
N LEU A 86 46.39 28.98 27.43
CA LEU A 86 46.80 30.34 27.74
C LEU A 86 45.57 31.20 28.02
N ASN A 87 45.76 32.30 28.77
CA ASN A 87 44.72 33.31 29.01
C ASN A 87 43.38 32.75 29.55
N SER A 88 43.42 31.61 30.23
CA SER A 88 42.24 30.86 30.69
C SER A 88 41.27 30.45 29.56
N SER A 89 41.78 30.32 28.33
CA SER A 89 40.98 29.84 27.20
C SER A 89 40.64 28.36 27.33
N PRO A 90 39.37 27.97 27.06
CA PRO A 90 38.98 26.57 27.03
C PRO A 90 39.38 25.87 25.72
N ALA A 91 39.82 26.61 24.69
CA ALA A 91 40.06 26.13 23.33
C ALA A 91 40.83 24.80 23.25
N ALA A 92 41.97 24.66 23.94
CA ALA A 92 42.77 23.43 23.87
C ALA A 92 42.06 22.23 24.52
N SER A 93 41.23 22.46 25.55
CA SER A 93 40.41 21.42 26.17
C SER A 93 39.24 21.04 25.27
N ASP A 94 38.54 22.04 24.72
CA ASP A 94 37.39 21.85 23.82
C ASP A 94 37.79 21.19 22.49
N LEU A 95 39.05 21.32 22.09
CA LEU A 95 39.64 20.65 20.93
C LEU A 95 40.23 19.27 21.26
N GLY A 96 40.14 18.82 22.52
CA GLY A 96 40.67 17.52 22.96
C GLY A 96 42.20 17.40 22.96
N ILE A 97 42.95 18.51 22.81
CA ILE A 97 44.41 18.50 22.62
C ILE A 97 45.20 18.92 23.87
N LEU A 98 44.55 19.29 24.98
CA LEU A 98 45.20 19.71 26.23
C LEU A 98 45.91 18.54 26.95
N LYS A 99 47.04 18.09 26.40
CA LYS A 99 47.78 16.89 26.86
C LYS A 99 49.29 17.15 26.90
N SER A 100 50.01 16.31 27.67
CA SER A 100 51.48 16.23 27.65
C SER A 100 51.92 14.78 27.45
N ILE A 101 52.64 14.52 26.38
CA ILE A 101 53.03 13.17 25.96
C ILE A 101 54.52 13.08 25.66
N SER A 102 55.10 11.88 25.79
CA SER A 102 56.53 11.64 25.54
C SER A 102 56.83 11.13 24.11
N SER A 103 55.80 10.78 23.34
CA SER A 103 55.90 10.37 21.92
C SER A 103 55.95 11.58 20.98
N ASN A 104 56.17 11.32 19.68
CA ASN A 104 56.15 12.34 18.62
C ASN A 104 54.74 12.76 18.21
N THR A 105 53.71 12.02 18.63
CA THR A 105 52.36 12.15 18.11
C THR A 105 51.39 12.26 19.27
N LEU A 106 50.72 13.41 19.37
CA LEU A 106 49.65 13.70 20.32
C LEU A 106 48.33 13.60 19.55
N GLU A 107 47.52 12.63 19.94
CA GLU A 107 46.17 12.44 19.42
C GLU A 107 45.16 13.14 20.31
N GLY A 108 44.31 13.97 19.70
CA GLY A 108 43.22 14.64 20.36
C GLY A 108 42.11 13.67 20.77
N ASP A 109 41.26 14.08 21.70
CA ASP A 109 40.01 13.35 21.99
C ASP A 109 38.99 13.55 20.85
N ASP A 110 37.95 12.71 20.78
CA ASP A 110 36.84 12.89 19.84
C ASP A 110 36.19 14.27 20.04
N LEU A 111 36.12 15.06 18.97
CA LEU A 111 35.51 16.39 18.96
C LEU A 111 33.98 16.36 19.02
N ASN A 112 33.36 15.18 19.00
CA ASN A 112 31.95 14.87 19.17
C ASN A 112 31.03 15.87 18.43
N PRO A 113 31.03 15.85 17.08
CA PRO A 113 30.23 16.79 16.30
C PRO A 113 28.74 16.53 16.48
N GLN A 114 27.96 17.59 16.67
CA GLN A 114 26.51 17.55 16.74
C GLN A 114 25.92 17.02 15.41
N TYR A 115 25.19 15.91 15.50
CA TYR A 115 24.55 15.23 14.37
C TYR A 115 23.10 15.68 14.15
N ILE A 116 22.40 16.05 15.23
CA ILE A 116 21.06 16.59 15.15
C ILE A 116 20.99 18.00 15.71
N ALA A 117 20.24 18.86 15.04
CA ALA A 117 19.94 20.22 15.46
C ALA A 117 18.43 20.41 15.49
N ARG A 118 17.95 21.50 16.10
CA ARG A 118 16.52 21.82 16.11
C ARG A 118 15.91 21.93 14.70
N CYS A 119 16.68 22.33 13.70
CA CYS A 119 16.22 22.41 12.31
C CYS A 119 16.37 21.11 11.50
N THR A 120 16.91 20.04 12.09
CA THR A 120 16.98 18.73 11.44
C THR A 120 15.56 18.23 11.18
N LYS A 121 15.25 17.88 9.93
CA LYS A 121 13.92 17.42 9.56
C LYS A 121 13.69 16.00 10.06
N LEU A 122 12.46 15.71 10.49
CA LEU A 122 12.06 14.37 10.87
C LEU A 122 12.21 13.36 9.73
N SER A 123 12.01 13.80 8.48
CA SER A 123 12.22 12.97 7.28
C SER A 123 13.69 12.59 7.04
N GLU A 124 14.64 13.36 7.59
CA GLU A 124 16.08 13.11 7.43
C GLU A 124 16.61 12.14 8.51
N LEU A 125 15.85 11.92 9.58
CA LEU A 125 16.21 10.99 10.65
C LEU A 125 16.05 9.54 10.22
N ASN A 126 16.58 8.63 11.04
CA ASN A 126 16.61 7.18 10.76
C ASN A 126 17.19 6.87 9.38
N GLN A 127 18.29 7.57 9.08
CA GLN A 127 19.04 7.43 7.83
C GLN A 127 18.14 7.67 6.59
N GLY A 128 17.20 8.63 6.67
CA GLY A 128 16.30 9.04 5.59
C GLY A 128 14.97 8.28 5.52
N LYS A 129 14.75 7.27 6.38
CA LYS A 129 13.43 6.62 6.51
C LYS A 129 12.38 7.55 7.11
N GLY A 130 12.84 8.60 7.78
CA GLY A 130 12.02 9.54 8.49
C GLY A 130 11.51 9.00 9.82
N VAL A 131 10.70 9.83 10.47
CA VAL A 131 9.96 9.48 11.68
C VAL A 131 8.49 9.50 11.34
N TYR A 132 7.75 8.45 11.71
CA TYR A 132 6.31 8.51 11.67
C TYR A 132 5.80 9.54 12.68
N ALA A 133 5.29 10.67 12.21
CA ALA A 133 4.77 11.74 13.06
C ALA A 133 3.37 11.36 13.58
N GLY A 134 3.31 10.77 14.77
CA GLY A 134 2.06 10.30 15.39
C GLY A 134 1.86 10.85 16.80
N LYS A 135 1.32 10.02 17.69
CA LYS A 135 1.08 10.39 19.10
C LYS A 135 1.96 9.57 20.00
N ILE A 136 2.55 10.21 20.99
CA ILE A 136 3.32 9.55 22.05
C ILE A 136 2.68 9.85 23.40
N LYS A 137 2.88 8.97 24.38
CA LYS A 137 2.47 9.20 25.76
C LYS A 137 3.69 9.24 26.66
N ILE A 138 3.87 10.35 27.37
CA ILE A 138 4.94 10.49 28.35
C ILE A 138 4.34 10.45 29.75
N THR A 139 5.00 9.72 30.65
CA THR A 139 4.66 9.65 32.08
C THR A 139 5.86 10.11 32.91
N ASP A 140 5.69 11.14 33.72
CA ASP A 140 6.73 11.65 34.62
C ASP A 140 6.89 10.76 35.86
N LYS A 141 7.94 11.00 36.65
CA LYS A 141 8.22 10.24 37.87
C LYS A 141 7.27 10.55 39.03
N ALA A 142 6.45 11.60 38.92
CA ALA A 142 5.32 11.87 39.82
C ALA A 142 4.05 11.10 39.39
N ALA A 143 4.17 10.24 38.36
CA ALA A 143 3.11 9.40 37.79
C ALA A 143 1.99 10.17 37.08
N ASN A 144 2.24 11.40 36.65
CA ASN A 144 1.35 12.10 35.73
C ASN A 144 1.65 11.66 34.30
N SER A 145 0.62 11.53 33.45
CA SER A 145 0.78 11.17 32.04
C SER A 145 0.08 12.17 31.12
N GLN A 146 0.66 12.41 29.96
CA GLN A 146 0.05 13.18 28.89
C GLN A 146 0.31 12.54 27.52
N VAL A 147 -0.71 12.50 26.67
CA VAL A 147 -0.56 12.18 25.25
C VAL A 147 -0.19 13.46 24.50
N ILE A 148 0.87 13.40 23.71
CA ILE A 148 1.45 14.51 22.96
C ILE A 148 1.26 14.18 21.48
N ASP A 149 0.64 15.10 20.75
CA ASP A 149 0.38 14.97 19.33
C ASP A 149 1.53 15.59 18.53
N LEU A 150 2.26 14.76 17.81
CA LEU A 150 3.39 15.15 16.98
C LEU A 150 3.04 15.07 15.49
N SER A 151 1.79 14.81 15.11
CA SER A 151 1.40 14.65 13.70
C SER A 151 1.65 15.87 12.82
N GLY A 152 1.77 17.06 13.41
CA GLY A 152 2.15 18.30 12.72
C GLY A 152 3.64 18.68 12.82
N ALA A 153 4.49 17.83 13.41
CA ALA A 153 5.91 18.12 13.57
C ALA A 153 6.69 17.81 12.27
N GLU A 154 7.53 18.75 11.83
CA GLU A 154 8.39 18.56 10.65
C GLU A 154 9.87 18.43 11.04
N THR A 155 10.26 18.96 12.20
CA THR A 155 11.65 19.02 12.67
C THR A 155 11.82 18.52 14.10
N ILE A 156 13.06 18.21 14.50
CA ILE A 156 13.41 17.93 15.90
C ILE A 156 12.95 19.08 16.81
N GLY A 157 13.07 20.34 16.36
CA GLY A 157 12.63 21.51 17.10
C GLY A 157 11.14 21.48 17.44
N ASP A 158 10.29 21.10 16.47
CA ASP A 158 8.85 20.97 16.68
C ASP A 158 8.52 19.87 17.71
N VAL A 159 9.25 18.75 17.66
CA VAL A 159 9.11 17.66 18.64
C VAL A 159 9.47 18.13 20.05
N LEU A 160 10.63 18.79 20.20
CA LEU A 160 11.06 19.32 21.49
C LEU A 160 10.06 20.33 22.05
N ASP A 161 9.56 21.23 21.21
CA ASP A 161 8.62 22.28 21.63
C ASP A 161 7.25 21.69 21.99
N ALA A 162 6.76 20.71 21.24
CA ALA A 162 5.52 19.99 21.55
C ALA A 162 5.61 19.26 22.89
N ILE A 163 6.73 18.59 23.17
CA ILE A 163 6.94 17.90 24.45
C ILE A 163 7.05 18.91 25.61
N ASN A 164 7.84 19.97 25.43
CA ASN A 164 8.04 20.99 26.46
C ASN A 164 6.79 21.85 26.73
N SER A 165 5.81 21.84 25.82
CA SER A 165 4.52 22.52 25.99
C SER A 165 3.50 21.68 26.77
N ALA A 166 3.83 20.45 27.14
CA ALA A 166 2.93 19.54 27.87
C ALA A 166 2.75 20.00 29.34
N SER A 167 1.58 20.56 29.67
CA SER A 167 1.31 21.14 31.00
C SER A 167 0.96 20.13 32.10
N SER A 168 0.59 18.90 31.74
CA SER A 168 0.14 17.88 32.70
C SER A 168 1.26 16.96 33.18
N ILE A 169 2.49 17.14 32.69
CA ILE A 169 3.70 16.40 33.07
C ILE A 169 4.83 17.38 33.34
N GLN A 170 5.83 16.99 34.14
CA GLN A 170 7.00 17.83 34.43
C GLN A 170 8.27 17.21 33.85
N VAL A 171 8.48 17.42 32.55
CA VAL A 171 9.67 16.95 31.81
C VAL A 171 10.30 18.08 31.01
N LEU A 172 11.58 17.94 30.69
CA LEU A 172 12.31 18.78 29.74
C LEU A 172 12.86 17.90 28.62
N ALA A 173 12.40 18.12 27.39
CA ALA A 173 12.99 17.56 26.19
C ALA A 173 14.07 18.50 25.65
N GLN A 174 15.27 17.96 25.39
CA GLN A 174 16.39 18.68 24.81
C GLN A 174 17.19 17.78 23.87
N ILE A 175 18.11 18.36 23.09
CA ILE A 175 19.14 17.56 22.41
C ILE A 175 20.15 17.14 23.49
N ASN A 176 20.54 15.86 23.49
CA ASN A 176 21.46 15.31 24.48
C ASN A 176 22.85 15.97 24.39
N SER A 177 23.69 15.76 25.40
CA SER A 177 25.02 16.37 25.47
C SER A 177 25.97 15.91 24.36
N SER A 178 25.71 14.76 23.74
CA SER A 178 26.47 14.25 22.60
C SER A 178 25.99 14.81 21.26
N GLY A 179 24.90 15.59 21.25
CA GLY A 179 24.36 16.19 20.03
C GLY A 179 23.80 15.16 19.02
N ASN A 180 23.51 13.94 19.46
CA ASN A 180 23.16 12.80 18.61
C ASN A 180 21.81 12.17 18.95
N GLY A 181 21.02 12.77 19.83
CA GLY A 181 19.74 12.21 20.26
C GLY A 181 18.88 13.21 21.04
N ILE A 182 17.62 12.85 21.25
CA ILE A 182 16.72 13.60 22.15
C ILE A 182 16.86 13.02 23.55
N GLU A 183 17.12 13.88 24.53
CA GLU A 183 17.04 13.54 25.95
C GLU A 183 15.72 14.05 26.54
N ILE A 184 15.00 13.18 27.24
CA ILE A 184 13.83 13.54 28.05
C ILE A 184 14.23 13.46 29.52
N LEU A 185 14.32 14.62 30.18
CA LEU A 185 14.70 14.75 31.58
C LEU A 185 13.46 14.96 32.46
N ASP A 186 13.33 14.18 33.53
CA ASP A 186 12.29 14.41 34.54
C ASP A 186 12.63 15.59 35.45
N GLN A 187 11.66 16.48 35.67
CA GLN A 187 11.76 17.62 36.57
C GLN A 187 10.72 17.58 37.71
N SER A 188 9.96 16.49 37.81
CA SER A 188 8.85 16.35 38.76
C SER A 188 9.30 16.20 40.21
N GLY A 189 10.55 15.75 40.43
CA GLY A 189 11.06 15.36 41.74
C GLY A 189 10.42 14.08 42.30
N GLY A 190 9.61 13.37 41.51
CA GLY A 190 8.99 12.12 41.89
C GLY A 190 9.97 10.94 41.94
N THR A 191 9.60 9.89 42.66
CA THR A 191 10.41 8.65 42.81
C THR A 191 9.91 7.50 41.93
N GLY A 192 8.96 7.76 41.03
CA GLY A 192 8.38 6.78 40.11
C GLY A 192 9.32 6.46 38.94
N VAL A 193 8.72 6.00 37.84
CA VAL A 193 9.44 5.60 36.61
C VAL A 193 9.08 6.60 35.52
N LEU A 194 10.09 7.20 34.88
CA LEU A 194 9.90 8.00 33.68
C LEU A 194 9.61 7.04 32.53
N LYS A 195 8.54 7.27 31.77
CA LYS A 195 8.15 6.42 30.65
C LYS A 195 7.79 7.23 29.42
N VAL A 196 8.22 6.75 28.27
CA VAL A 196 7.74 7.17 26.96
C VAL A 196 7.15 5.94 26.29
N GLU A 197 5.90 6.04 25.86
CA GLU A 197 5.11 4.97 25.25
C GLU A 197 4.56 5.44 23.90
N GLU A 198 4.30 4.50 22.99
CA GLU A 198 3.53 4.80 21.78
C GLU A 198 2.05 5.06 22.15
N ALA A 199 1.46 6.09 21.55
CA ALA A 199 0.02 6.37 21.61
C ALA A 199 -0.61 6.32 20.20
N GLY A 200 -0.04 5.48 19.34
CA GLY A 200 -0.43 5.25 17.95
C GLY A 200 0.77 5.41 17.00
N GLY A 201 1.14 4.33 16.29
CA GLY A 201 2.25 4.32 15.33
C GLY A 201 3.59 3.88 15.93
N SER A 202 4.69 4.43 15.40
CA SER A 202 6.09 4.13 15.78
C SER A 202 6.91 5.37 16.17
N THR A 203 6.23 6.47 16.47
CA THR A 203 6.85 7.80 16.66
C THR A 203 7.97 7.79 17.71
N ALA A 204 7.71 7.23 18.89
CA ALA A 204 8.69 7.24 19.98
C ALA A 204 9.88 6.33 19.66
N ARG A 205 9.63 5.18 19.02
CA ARG A 205 10.69 4.27 18.56
C ARG A 205 11.56 4.92 17.49
N ASP A 206 10.94 5.57 16.52
CA ASP A 206 11.64 6.21 15.40
C ASP A 206 12.45 7.44 15.87
N LEU A 207 12.04 8.10 16.95
CA LEU A 207 12.83 9.15 17.62
C LEU A 207 13.87 8.58 18.61
N ASN A 208 13.94 7.26 18.74
CA ASN A 208 14.75 6.52 19.69
C ASN A 208 14.53 6.88 21.17
N ILE A 209 13.35 7.39 21.53
CA ILE A 209 12.99 7.78 22.92
C ILE A 209 12.01 6.81 23.60
N LEU A 210 11.60 5.73 22.93
CA LEU A 210 10.69 4.72 23.48
C LEU A 210 11.37 3.95 24.61
N GLY A 211 10.79 3.97 25.82
CA GLY A 211 11.36 3.21 26.94
C GLY A 211 10.86 3.64 28.31
N SER A 212 11.45 3.03 29.35
CA SER A 212 11.18 3.36 30.74
C SER A 212 12.43 3.26 31.60
N THR A 213 12.58 4.17 32.56
CA THR A 213 13.76 4.23 33.45
C THR A 213 13.38 4.67 34.86
N ASP A 214 14.06 4.13 35.87
CA ASP A 214 14.04 4.63 37.24
C ASP A 214 15.07 5.75 37.47
N GLY A 215 15.92 6.02 36.48
CA GLY A 215 16.84 7.16 36.40
C GLY A 215 16.13 8.51 36.19
N SER A 216 16.90 9.56 35.92
CA SER A 216 16.38 10.92 35.72
C SER A 216 16.07 11.26 34.27
N SER A 217 16.63 10.55 33.30
CA SER A 217 16.40 10.79 31.87
C SER A 217 16.33 9.52 31.04
N ILE A 218 15.62 9.64 29.91
CA ILE A 218 15.69 8.72 28.77
C ILE A 218 16.51 9.44 27.70
N ASP A 219 17.60 8.81 27.25
CA ASP A 219 18.48 9.32 26.20
C ASP A 219 18.27 8.53 24.91
N GLY A 220 17.77 9.21 23.88
CA GLY A 220 17.56 8.64 22.55
C GLY A 220 18.73 8.83 21.60
N SER A 221 19.96 8.62 22.09
CA SER A 221 21.20 8.68 21.31
C SER A 221 21.16 7.73 20.10
N PHE A 222 21.51 8.22 18.91
CA PHE A 222 21.71 7.38 17.71
C PHE A 222 23.04 6.61 17.71
N GLU A 223 23.87 6.79 18.74
CA GLU A 223 25.10 6.02 18.93
C GLU A 223 24.82 4.61 19.43
N THR A 224 25.63 3.66 18.98
CA THR A 224 25.54 2.26 19.38
C THR A 224 26.82 1.84 20.08
N ILE A 225 26.73 1.55 21.38
CA ILE A 225 27.87 1.14 22.20
C ILE A 225 27.92 -0.39 22.27
N ILE A 226 29.10 -0.96 21.98
CA ILE A 226 29.35 -2.40 22.08
C ILE A 226 30.28 -2.65 23.24
N GLU A 227 29.76 -3.27 24.30
CA GLU A 227 30.58 -3.62 25.45
C GLU A 227 31.44 -4.87 25.13
N ILE A 228 32.76 -4.67 25.09
CA ILE A 228 33.72 -5.75 24.91
C ILE A 228 34.25 -6.18 26.28
N THR A 229 33.94 -7.42 26.64
CA THR A 229 34.38 -8.09 27.86
C THR A 229 35.39 -9.19 27.53
N ASP A 230 35.98 -9.82 28.55
CA ASP A 230 36.86 -10.97 28.36
C ASP A 230 36.18 -12.11 27.57
N GLU A 231 34.85 -12.24 27.64
CA GLU A 231 34.08 -13.31 27.00
C GLU A 231 33.91 -13.13 25.48
N ASN A 232 33.90 -11.90 24.97
CA ASN A 232 33.73 -11.59 23.54
C ASN A 232 34.94 -10.87 22.91
N SER A 233 36.06 -10.75 23.63
CA SER A 233 37.33 -10.12 23.23
C SER A 233 38.11 -10.78 22.07
N THR A 234 37.46 -11.64 21.26
CA THR A 234 38.05 -12.23 20.05
C THR A 234 37.44 -11.59 18.81
N LEU A 235 38.12 -11.62 17.65
CA LEU A 235 37.53 -11.11 16.39
C LEU A 235 36.17 -11.76 16.08
N GLN A 236 36.01 -13.04 16.44
CA GLN A 236 34.73 -13.74 16.30
C GLN A 236 33.69 -13.20 17.27
N GLY A 237 34.05 -13.03 18.55
CA GLY A 237 33.15 -12.46 19.55
C GLY A 237 32.71 -11.04 19.22
N ILE A 238 33.62 -10.20 18.73
CA ILE A 238 33.32 -8.83 18.28
C ILE A 238 32.40 -8.85 17.04
N ARG A 239 32.70 -9.69 16.05
CA ARG A 239 31.84 -9.87 14.88
C ARG A 239 30.42 -10.27 15.28
N ASP A 240 30.32 -11.27 16.16
CA ASP A 240 29.03 -11.80 16.62
C ASP A 240 28.29 -10.73 17.42
N ALA A 241 28.95 -10.02 18.32
CA ALA A 241 28.38 -8.89 19.05
C ALA A 241 27.83 -7.80 18.12
N ILE A 242 28.58 -7.39 17.08
CA ILE A 242 28.10 -6.41 16.10
C ILE A 242 26.87 -6.93 15.33
N ASN A 243 26.91 -8.19 14.89
CA ASN A 243 25.84 -8.76 14.07
C ASN A 243 24.57 -9.11 14.85
N ASP A 244 24.69 -9.36 16.16
CA ASP A 244 23.58 -9.64 17.07
C ASP A 244 22.83 -8.36 17.47
N MET A 245 23.44 -7.19 17.25
CA MET A 245 22.75 -5.90 17.40
C MET A 245 21.76 -5.66 16.26
N ASP A 246 20.64 -5.02 16.60
CA ASP A 246 19.70 -4.48 15.62
C ASP A 246 20.21 -3.13 15.06
N ALA A 247 21.47 -3.13 14.62
CA ALA A 247 22.14 -1.99 14.02
C ALA A 247 22.28 -2.20 12.50
N PRO A 248 22.25 -1.13 11.69
CA PRO A 248 22.33 -1.22 10.23
C PRO A 248 23.77 -1.41 9.72
N VAL A 249 24.51 -2.32 10.36
CA VAL A 249 25.88 -2.69 10.03
C VAL A 249 26.01 -4.20 10.02
N LYS A 250 26.96 -4.72 9.25
CA LYS A 250 27.34 -6.12 9.23
C LYS A 250 28.83 -6.26 9.40
N ALA A 251 29.23 -7.14 10.31
CA ALA A 251 30.61 -7.49 10.56
C ALA A 251 30.95 -8.86 9.97
N SER A 252 32.18 -9.00 9.47
CA SER A 252 32.74 -10.25 8.97
C SER A 252 34.23 -10.32 9.28
N ILE A 253 34.83 -11.51 9.18
CA ILE A 253 36.28 -11.69 9.33
C ILE A 253 36.84 -12.05 7.96
N VAL A 254 37.79 -11.26 7.48
CA VAL A 254 38.48 -11.47 6.20
C VAL A 254 39.89 -11.97 6.47
N ASN A 255 40.31 -13.00 5.74
CA ASN A 255 41.70 -13.46 5.74
C ASN A 255 42.42 -12.91 4.50
N ASP A 256 43.43 -12.07 4.68
CA ASP A 256 44.18 -11.44 3.58
C ASP A 256 45.29 -12.32 2.98
N GLY A 257 45.56 -13.49 3.59
CA GLY A 257 46.56 -14.45 3.15
C GLY A 257 48.00 -14.17 3.59
N THR A 258 48.24 -13.17 4.44
CA THR A 258 49.58 -12.85 4.95
C THR A 258 50.05 -13.82 6.04
N GLU A 259 51.36 -13.91 6.27
CA GLU A 259 51.91 -14.82 7.29
C GLU A 259 51.79 -14.29 8.73
N VAL A 260 51.61 -12.97 8.88
CA VAL A 260 51.58 -12.29 10.19
C VAL A 260 50.28 -11.50 10.30
N ASN A 261 49.42 -11.88 11.25
CA ASN A 261 48.11 -11.28 11.51
C ASN A 261 47.17 -11.23 10.28
N PRO A 262 46.86 -12.36 9.63
CA PRO A 262 46.08 -12.36 8.39
C PRO A 262 44.60 -12.03 8.54
N TYR A 263 44.06 -12.03 9.77
CA TYR A 263 42.63 -11.90 10.02
C TYR A 263 42.26 -10.47 10.37
N HIS A 264 41.34 -9.90 9.59
CA HIS A 264 40.85 -8.52 9.74
C HIS A 264 39.35 -8.52 10.03
N LEU A 265 38.92 -7.66 10.96
CA LEU A 265 37.50 -7.36 11.12
C LEU A 265 37.08 -6.41 9.99
N PHE A 266 36.06 -6.79 9.23
CA PHE A 266 35.48 -5.98 8.18
C PHE A 266 34.05 -5.63 8.53
N ILE A 267 33.76 -4.34 8.64
CA ILE A 267 32.43 -3.82 8.97
C ILE A 267 31.92 -3.03 7.77
N ALA A 268 30.72 -3.34 7.32
CA ALA A 268 30.04 -2.62 6.24
C ALA A 268 28.68 -2.12 6.70
N SER A 269 28.31 -0.92 6.25
CA SER A 269 26.94 -0.43 6.40
C SER A 269 26.01 -1.27 5.53
N SER A 270 24.79 -1.52 6.02
CA SER A 270 23.72 -2.09 5.20
C SER A 270 23.05 -1.05 4.29
N HIS A 271 23.40 0.23 4.45
CA HIS A 271 22.89 1.32 3.62
C HIS A 271 23.95 1.78 2.61
N SER A 272 23.47 2.11 1.42
CA SER A 272 24.27 2.81 0.39
C SER A 272 24.16 4.33 0.57
N GLY A 273 24.88 5.08 -0.26
CA GLY A 273 24.80 6.54 -0.20
C GLY A 273 25.57 7.13 0.98
N SER A 274 25.53 8.45 1.08
CA SER A 274 26.07 9.22 2.21
C SER A 274 25.44 8.81 3.55
N ALA A 275 24.20 8.32 3.53
CA ALA A 275 23.49 7.74 4.67
C ALA A 275 24.20 6.50 5.26
N GLY A 276 24.99 5.78 4.47
CA GLY A 276 25.81 4.65 4.91
C GLY A 276 27.10 5.04 5.64
N ARG A 277 27.35 6.34 5.87
CA ARG A 277 28.54 6.82 6.59
C ARG A 277 28.53 6.32 8.03
N MET A 278 29.65 5.71 8.41
CA MET A 278 29.87 5.12 9.73
C MET A 278 31.16 5.71 10.32
N ILE A 279 31.11 6.01 11.61
CA ILE A 279 32.28 6.34 12.44
C ILE A 279 32.35 5.22 13.47
N VAL A 280 33.56 4.67 13.66
CA VAL A 280 33.82 3.61 14.63
C VAL A 280 34.88 4.14 15.57
N ASP A 281 34.53 4.29 16.84
CA ASP A 281 35.43 4.74 17.89
C ASP A 281 35.73 3.58 18.85
N PRO A 282 36.91 2.95 18.76
CA PRO A 282 37.27 1.81 19.58
C PRO A 282 37.89 2.24 20.92
N GLU A 283 37.05 2.50 21.92
CA GLU A 283 37.54 2.66 23.31
C GLU A 283 37.75 1.30 24.00
N LEU A 284 38.96 0.74 23.88
CA LEU A 284 39.34 -0.52 24.56
C LEU A 284 40.23 -0.26 25.78
N SER A 285 39.75 -0.67 26.95
CA SER A 285 40.56 -0.64 28.17
C SER A 285 41.79 -1.58 28.07
N GLY A 286 42.97 -1.11 28.49
CA GLY A 286 44.19 -1.93 28.58
C GLY A 286 45.25 -1.71 27.48
N GLY A 287 45.12 -0.66 26.65
CA GLY A 287 46.19 -0.19 25.76
C GLY A 287 46.44 -1.07 24.52
N LYS A 288 45.42 -1.81 24.07
CA LYS A 288 45.40 -2.49 22.77
C LYS A 288 44.32 -1.85 21.91
N GLU A 289 44.71 -1.25 20.79
CA GLU A 289 43.81 -0.54 19.89
C GLU A 289 43.40 -1.45 18.72
N LEU A 290 42.13 -1.41 18.35
CA LEU A 290 41.65 -1.90 17.07
C LEU A 290 41.72 -0.75 16.08
N GLU A 291 42.66 -0.80 15.14
CA GLU A 291 42.74 0.24 14.12
C GLU A 291 41.80 -0.05 12.96
N PHE A 292 40.94 0.90 12.60
CA PHE A 292 40.07 0.80 11.44
C PHE A 292 40.66 1.58 10.25
N SER A 293 40.34 1.16 9.03
CA SER A 293 40.62 1.94 7.81
C SER A 293 39.44 1.87 6.87
N SER A 294 39.11 3.00 6.23
CA SER A 294 38.04 3.05 5.25
C SER A 294 38.50 2.41 3.94
N VAL A 295 37.84 1.32 3.55
CA VAL A 295 38.10 0.61 2.28
C VAL A 295 37.33 1.25 1.11
N SER A 296 36.14 1.80 1.39
CA SER A 296 35.30 2.52 0.42
C SER A 296 34.51 3.61 1.13
N GLN A 297 34.46 4.80 0.52
CA GLN A 297 33.63 5.89 1.06
C GLN A 297 32.18 5.74 0.59
N PRO A 298 31.19 6.01 1.47
CA PRO A 298 29.80 6.10 1.08
C PRO A 298 29.59 7.30 0.14
N GLN A 299 28.87 7.08 -0.96
CA GLN A 299 28.57 8.12 -1.95
C GLN A 299 27.16 7.92 -2.49
N ASP A 300 26.40 9.01 -2.57
CA ASP A 300 25.08 9.03 -3.22
C ASP A 300 25.24 8.83 -4.72
N ALA A 301 24.25 8.17 -5.32
CA ALA A 301 24.08 8.14 -6.75
C ALA A 301 23.77 9.55 -7.26
N VAL A 302 24.34 9.87 -8.43
CA VAL A 302 24.22 11.19 -9.05
C VAL A 302 23.77 10.99 -10.49
N LEU A 303 22.62 11.57 -10.83
CA LEU A 303 22.06 11.57 -12.19
C LEU A 303 21.84 13.00 -12.66
N LEU A 304 22.13 13.25 -13.94
CA LEU A 304 21.85 14.50 -14.62
C LEU A 304 20.74 14.27 -15.66
N LEU A 305 19.58 14.86 -15.46
CA LEU A 305 18.43 14.75 -16.36
C LEU A 305 18.36 15.95 -17.31
N GLY A 306 18.57 15.72 -18.60
CA GLY A 306 18.51 16.73 -19.67
C GLY A 306 19.88 17.25 -20.14
N GLU A 307 19.93 17.88 -21.32
CA GLU A 307 21.21 18.28 -21.95
C GLU A 307 21.65 19.72 -21.65
N LYS A 308 20.78 20.72 -21.90
CA LYS A 308 21.18 22.14 -21.91
C LYS A 308 21.23 22.79 -20.53
N ASN A 309 20.47 22.26 -19.58
CA ASN A 309 20.45 22.67 -18.17
C ASN A 309 19.99 21.45 -17.37
N PRO A 310 20.89 20.49 -17.09
CA PRO A 310 20.49 19.24 -16.45
C PRO A 310 19.94 19.50 -15.05
N LEU A 311 18.85 18.81 -14.72
CA LEU A 311 18.40 18.68 -13.34
C LEU A 311 19.30 17.66 -12.63
N LEU A 312 19.94 18.08 -11.54
CA LEU A 312 20.70 17.19 -10.67
C LEU A 312 19.74 16.42 -9.77
N ILE A 313 19.78 15.10 -9.88
CA ILE A 313 19.07 14.17 -9.00
C ILE A 313 20.14 13.41 -8.21
N THR A 314 19.99 13.38 -6.89
CA THR A 314 20.89 12.69 -5.97
C THR A 314 20.09 11.73 -5.13
N GLU A 315 20.51 10.48 -5.06
CA GLU A 315 19.80 9.41 -4.35
C GLU A 315 20.75 8.54 -3.56
N SER A 316 20.30 8.00 -2.44
CA SER A 316 21.14 7.12 -1.60
C SER A 316 21.34 5.73 -2.22
N SER A 317 20.54 5.36 -3.23
CA SER A 317 20.52 4.04 -3.87
C SER A 317 20.78 4.12 -5.38
N ASN A 318 21.25 3.02 -5.96
CA ASN A 318 21.31 2.84 -7.41
C ASN A 318 19.97 2.46 -8.04
N THR A 319 18.95 2.17 -7.22
CA THR A 319 17.57 2.05 -7.67
C THR A 319 16.84 3.32 -7.27
N ILE A 320 16.44 4.09 -8.28
CA ILE A 320 15.75 5.36 -8.13
C ILE A 320 14.30 5.15 -8.52
N ASP A 321 13.41 5.20 -7.54
CA ASP A 321 11.98 5.12 -7.73
C ASP A 321 11.37 6.52 -7.78
N GLU A 322 10.41 6.72 -8.68
CA GLU A 322 9.53 7.91 -8.75
C GLU A 322 10.20 9.28 -8.90
N ALA A 323 11.53 9.38 -9.01
CA ALA A 323 12.20 10.63 -9.37
C ALA A 323 11.69 11.20 -10.71
N ILE A 324 11.23 10.30 -11.59
CA ILE A 324 10.34 10.63 -12.70
C ILE A 324 9.08 9.79 -12.50
N ALA A 325 7.92 10.44 -12.40
CA ALA A 325 6.66 9.75 -12.14
C ALA A 325 6.43 8.59 -13.13
N GLY A 326 6.15 7.40 -12.59
CA GLY A 326 5.91 6.18 -13.37
C GLY A 326 7.17 5.47 -13.87
N LEU A 327 8.38 5.93 -13.52
CA LEU A 327 9.64 5.26 -13.86
C LEU A 327 10.39 4.79 -12.62
N THR A 328 10.96 3.59 -12.73
CA THR A 328 12.02 3.08 -11.85
C THR A 328 13.30 2.98 -12.66
N LEU A 329 14.36 3.66 -12.22
CA LEU A 329 15.66 3.66 -12.89
C LEU A 329 16.66 2.82 -12.08
N ASN A 330 17.23 1.80 -12.72
CA ASN A 330 18.31 1.00 -12.15
C ASN A 330 19.66 1.44 -12.75
N LEU A 331 20.44 2.15 -11.95
CA LEU A 331 21.75 2.66 -12.33
C LEU A 331 22.80 1.54 -12.24
N LEU A 332 23.47 1.26 -13.35
CA LEU A 332 24.44 0.15 -13.43
C LEU A 332 25.89 0.63 -13.40
N SER A 333 26.19 1.70 -14.14
CA SER A 333 27.56 2.22 -14.27
C SER A 333 27.55 3.69 -14.65
N ALA A 334 28.45 4.49 -14.06
CA ALA A 334 28.62 5.89 -14.41
C ALA A 334 29.52 6.07 -15.64
N ASP A 335 29.07 6.88 -16.60
CA ASP A 335 29.89 7.37 -17.72
C ASP A 335 29.49 8.81 -18.07
N PRO A 336 30.20 9.82 -17.49
CA PRO A 336 29.85 11.23 -17.70
C PRO A 336 29.96 11.73 -19.15
N ALA A 337 30.60 10.96 -20.04
CA ALA A 337 30.76 11.32 -21.44
C ALA A 337 29.62 10.80 -22.33
N LYS A 338 28.73 9.95 -21.80
CA LYS A 338 27.62 9.35 -22.55
C LYS A 338 26.28 9.83 -22.02
N THR A 339 25.46 10.31 -22.95
CA THR A 339 24.03 10.53 -22.70
C THR A 339 23.26 9.24 -22.98
N VAL A 340 22.43 8.81 -22.04
CA VAL A 340 21.49 7.70 -22.23
C VAL A 340 20.12 8.29 -22.56
N GLN A 341 19.56 7.90 -23.71
CA GLN A 341 18.19 8.25 -24.08
C GLN A 341 17.25 7.15 -23.56
N VAL A 342 16.18 7.57 -22.89
CA VAL A 342 15.10 6.69 -22.42
C VAL A 342 13.83 7.10 -23.13
N ASP A 343 13.33 6.22 -24.00
CA ASP A 343 12.06 6.41 -24.70
C ASP A 343 10.99 5.53 -24.04
N VAL A 344 9.86 6.14 -23.68
CA VAL A 344 8.71 5.44 -23.10
C VAL A 344 7.64 5.31 -24.18
N SER A 345 7.27 4.09 -24.52
CA SER A 345 6.27 3.78 -25.53
C SER A 345 5.31 2.70 -25.04
N ALA A 346 4.10 2.67 -25.61
CA ALA A 346 3.16 1.58 -25.38
C ALA A 346 3.72 0.24 -25.91
N ASP A 347 3.49 -0.84 -25.16
CA ASP A 347 3.84 -2.19 -25.58
C ASP A 347 2.70 -2.79 -26.42
N LEU A 348 2.76 -2.55 -27.74
CA LEU A 348 1.73 -2.99 -28.68
C LEU A 348 1.67 -4.52 -28.81
N GLU A 349 2.79 -5.22 -28.59
CA GLU A 349 2.84 -6.69 -28.67
C GLU A 349 2.07 -7.33 -27.52
N SER A 350 2.25 -6.82 -26.30
CA SER A 350 1.47 -7.27 -25.15
C SER A 350 -0.03 -7.06 -25.37
N ILE A 351 -0.43 -5.88 -25.88
CA ILE A 351 -1.84 -5.57 -26.17
C ILE A 351 -2.41 -6.50 -27.24
N LYS A 352 -1.65 -6.75 -28.32
CA LYS A 352 -2.04 -7.71 -29.37
C LYS A 352 -2.25 -9.11 -28.78
N GLN A 353 -1.35 -9.56 -27.91
CA GLN A 353 -1.45 -10.87 -27.30
C GLN A 353 -2.69 -10.99 -26.41
N ASP A 354 -3.06 -9.96 -25.67
CA ASP A 354 -4.29 -9.94 -24.88
C ASP A 354 -5.56 -10.08 -25.75
N ILE A 355 -5.58 -9.43 -26.92
CA ILE A 355 -6.69 -9.56 -27.88
C ILE A 355 -6.76 -10.99 -28.45
N ILE A 356 -5.62 -11.60 -28.78
CA ILE A 356 -5.54 -12.99 -29.25
C ILE A 356 -6.08 -13.94 -28.17
N ASN A 357 -5.61 -13.80 -26.93
CA ASN A 357 -6.05 -14.63 -25.81
C ASN A 357 -7.57 -14.52 -25.57
N PHE A 358 -8.12 -13.31 -25.70
CA PHE A 358 -9.56 -13.08 -25.63
C PHE A 358 -10.32 -13.82 -26.74
N ILE A 359 -9.83 -13.72 -27.98
CA ILE A 359 -10.43 -14.40 -29.15
C ILE A 359 -10.38 -15.92 -28.98
N ASP A 360 -9.25 -16.47 -28.52
CA ASP A 360 -9.09 -17.89 -28.27
C ASP A 360 -10.07 -18.39 -27.21
N SER A 361 -10.16 -17.68 -26.07
CA SER A 361 -11.10 -18.02 -24.99
C SER A 361 -12.56 -17.98 -25.46
N TYR A 362 -12.93 -16.98 -26.26
CA TYR A 362 -14.25 -16.92 -26.89
C TYR A 362 -14.50 -18.12 -27.81
N ASN A 363 -13.50 -18.47 -28.63
CA ASN A 363 -13.60 -19.56 -29.59
C ASN A 363 -13.70 -20.94 -28.92
N GLU A 364 -13.09 -21.13 -27.75
CA GLU A 364 -13.26 -22.34 -26.94
C GLU A 364 -14.72 -22.54 -26.49
N ILE A 365 -15.39 -21.46 -26.06
CA ILE A 365 -16.82 -21.50 -25.71
C ILE A 365 -17.65 -21.85 -26.95
N MET A 366 -17.34 -21.23 -28.09
CA MET A 366 -18.03 -21.52 -29.35
C MET A 366 -17.81 -22.97 -29.79
N ASP A 367 -16.61 -23.52 -29.62
CA ASP A 367 -16.32 -24.93 -29.89
C ASP A 367 -17.16 -25.86 -29.02
N PHE A 368 -17.22 -25.59 -27.71
CA PHE A 368 -18.04 -26.38 -26.80
C PHE A 368 -19.51 -26.38 -27.23
N ILE A 369 -20.08 -25.20 -27.50
CA ILE A 369 -21.48 -25.08 -27.93
C ILE A 369 -21.71 -25.79 -29.26
N ASN A 370 -20.86 -25.55 -30.26
CA ASN A 370 -20.99 -26.17 -31.58
C ASN A 370 -20.86 -27.70 -31.50
N THR A 371 -19.99 -28.22 -30.64
CA THR A 371 -19.89 -29.66 -30.38
C THR A 371 -21.20 -30.21 -29.82
N GLN A 372 -21.76 -29.58 -28.78
CA GLN A 372 -23.04 -30.00 -28.19
C GLN A 372 -24.21 -29.96 -29.18
N GLN A 373 -24.22 -29.01 -30.11
CA GLN A 373 -25.28 -28.80 -31.10
C GLN A 373 -25.09 -29.53 -32.43
N SER A 374 -24.02 -30.33 -32.57
CA SER A 374 -23.75 -31.05 -33.83
C SER A 374 -24.63 -32.31 -33.99
N TYR A 375 -24.91 -32.68 -35.23
CA TYR A 375 -25.62 -33.92 -35.59
C TYR A 375 -24.94 -34.60 -36.78
N ASP A 376 -24.55 -35.85 -36.61
CA ASP A 376 -24.02 -36.68 -37.67
C ASP A 376 -25.16 -37.47 -38.32
N ALA A 377 -25.46 -37.13 -39.58
CA ALA A 377 -26.55 -37.75 -40.33
C ALA A 377 -26.28 -39.21 -40.73
N ASP A 378 -25.02 -39.62 -40.84
CA ASP A 378 -24.64 -40.98 -41.23
C ASP A 378 -24.76 -41.94 -40.03
N THR A 379 -24.31 -41.50 -38.86
CA THR A 379 -24.37 -42.29 -37.62
C THR A 379 -25.66 -42.07 -36.82
N GLN A 380 -26.45 -41.05 -37.17
CA GLN A 380 -27.63 -40.57 -36.44
C GLN A 380 -27.31 -40.19 -34.99
N GLN A 381 -26.06 -39.79 -34.71
CA GLN A 381 -25.61 -39.42 -33.39
C GLN A 381 -25.63 -37.91 -33.20
N THR A 382 -26.06 -37.48 -32.02
CA THR A 382 -25.92 -36.10 -31.57
C THR A 382 -24.52 -35.90 -30.99
N GLY A 383 -23.95 -34.71 -31.14
CA GLY A 383 -22.60 -34.41 -30.66
C GLY A 383 -22.50 -34.28 -29.15
N GLY A 384 -23.63 -34.04 -28.46
CA GLY A 384 -23.66 -33.96 -27.02
C GLY A 384 -25.04 -34.15 -26.41
N VAL A 385 -25.08 -34.18 -25.08
CA VAL A 385 -26.31 -34.37 -24.29
C VAL A 385 -27.22 -33.14 -24.32
N LEU A 386 -26.68 -31.97 -24.64
CA LEU A 386 -27.42 -30.71 -24.74
C LEU A 386 -27.92 -30.41 -26.17
N PHE A 387 -27.91 -31.39 -27.07
CA PHE A 387 -28.37 -31.19 -28.45
C PHE A 387 -29.83 -30.69 -28.49
N GLY A 388 -30.08 -29.58 -29.19
CA GLY A 388 -31.40 -28.97 -29.29
C GLY A 388 -31.81 -28.10 -28.09
N ASP A 389 -30.91 -27.92 -27.11
CA ASP A 389 -31.14 -27.00 -25.99
C ASP A 389 -31.22 -25.55 -26.47
N VAL A 390 -32.37 -24.91 -26.20
CA VAL A 390 -32.65 -23.54 -26.61
C VAL A 390 -31.87 -22.50 -25.81
N ASN A 391 -31.53 -22.78 -24.55
CA ASN A 391 -30.73 -21.88 -23.72
C ASN A 391 -29.30 -21.83 -24.24
N LEU A 392 -28.73 -22.96 -24.66
CA LEU A 392 -27.40 -22.98 -25.27
C LEU A 392 -27.36 -22.21 -26.59
N MET A 393 -28.43 -22.25 -27.39
CA MET A 393 -28.55 -21.45 -28.59
C MET A 393 -28.66 -19.94 -28.30
N ASN A 394 -29.41 -19.56 -27.27
CA ASN A 394 -29.49 -18.17 -26.81
C ASN A 394 -28.13 -17.70 -26.31
N ILE A 395 -27.44 -18.52 -25.50
CA ILE A 395 -26.12 -18.19 -24.97
C ILE A 395 -25.12 -17.90 -26.08
N ARG A 396 -25.11 -18.74 -27.11
CA ARG A 396 -24.27 -18.53 -28.29
C ARG A 396 -24.56 -17.19 -28.97
N ASN A 397 -25.83 -16.86 -29.16
CA ASN A 397 -26.23 -15.64 -29.88
C ASN A 397 -25.91 -14.39 -29.05
N ASP A 398 -26.20 -14.41 -27.75
CA ASP A 398 -25.96 -13.27 -26.86
C ASP A 398 -24.46 -13.03 -26.65
N LEU A 399 -23.66 -14.09 -26.49
CA LEU A 399 -22.20 -13.99 -26.44
C LEU A 399 -21.62 -13.46 -27.74
N ARG A 400 -22.19 -13.84 -28.89
CA ARG A 400 -21.77 -13.28 -30.18
C ARG A 400 -22.14 -11.80 -30.29
N ASN A 401 -23.35 -11.41 -29.90
CA ASN A 401 -23.81 -10.03 -29.97
C ASN A 401 -23.00 -9.12 -29.03
N SER A 402 -22.64 -9.59 -27.83
CA SER A 402 -21.83 -8.81 -26.88
C SER A 402 -20.45 -8.43 -27.41
N VAL A 403 -19.92 -9.19 -28.38
CA VAL A 403 -18.65 -8.89 -29.08
C VAL A 403 -18.85 -8.11 -30.38
N THR A 404 -19.91 -8.42 -31.14
CA THR A 404 -20.05 -7.98 -32.54
C THR A 404 -20.92 -6.74 -32.70
N ASP A 405 -21.78 -6.43 -31.73
CA ASP A 405 -22.61 -5.23 -31.76
C ASP A 405 -21.75 -3.97 -31.66
N PRO A 406 -22.10 -2.89 -32.38
CA PRO A 406 -21.37 -1.64 -32.27
C PRO A 406 -21.27 -1.12 -30.83
N ILE A 407 -20.11 -0.58 -30.49
CA ILE A 407 -19.83 0.03 -29.19
C ILE A 407 -20.13 1.53 -29.27
N GLU A 408 -21.21 1.95 -28.60
CA GLU A 408 -21.52 3.37 -28.42
C GLU A 408 -20.45 4.03 -27.53
N GLY A 409 -20.08 5.28 -27.82
CA GLY A 409 -19.08 6.02 -27.03
C GLY A 409 -17.61 5.66 -27.27
N SER A 410 -17.31 4.66 -28.11
CA SER A 410 -15.93 4.21 -28.40
C SER A 410 -15.12 5.12 -29.34
N GLY A 411 -15.75 6.09 -30.00
CA GLY A 411 -15.08 7.06 -30.87
C GLY A 411 -14.90 6.60 -32.32
N SER A 412 -13.65 6.55 -32.81
CA SER A 412 -13.29 6.26 -34.20
C SER A 412 -13.50 4.80 -34.61
N ILE A 413 -13.35 3.88 -33.65
CA ILE A 413 -13.46 2.43 -33.84
C ILE A 413 -14.62 1.93 -33.01
N THR A 414 -15.72 1.60 -33.67
CA THR A 414 -16.98 1.20 -33.01
C THR A 414 -17.25 -0.29 -33.12
N SER A 415 -16.43 -1.06 -33.84
CA SER A 415 -16.67 -2.49 -34.07
C SER A 415 -15.39 -3.30 -34.16
N ILE A 416 -15.44 -4.53 -33.65
CA ILE A 416 -14.34 -5.50 -33.73
C ILE A 416 -13.95 -5.85 -35.18
N PHE A 417 -14.87 -5.68 -36.13
CA PHE A 417 -14.57 -5.87 -37.56
C PHE A 417 -13.56 -4.84 -38.09
N GLN A 418 -13.51 -3.64 -37.53
CA GLN A 418 -12.60 -2.57 -37.97
C GLN A 418 -11.14 -2.85 -37.56
N ILE A 419 -10.92 -3.69 -36.55
CA ILE A 419 -9.58 -4.11 -36.10
C ILE A 419 -9.12 -5.42 -36.75
N GLY A 420 -9.84 -5.93 -37.75
CA GLY A 420 -9.45 -7.14 -38.49
C GLY A 420 -10.03 -8.46 -37.94
N VAL A 421 -10.94 -8.42 -36.98
CA VAL A 421 -11.59 -9.64 -36.47
C VAL A 421 -12.89 -9.90 -37.23
N ASN A 422 -12.98 -11.04 -37.89
CA ASN A 422 -14.19 -11.49 -38.61
C ASN A 422 -14.91 -12.59 -37.85
N VAL A 423 -16.17 -12.87 -38.22
CA VAL A 423 -16.95 -13.99 -37.67
C VAL A 423 -17.24 -14.99 -38.78
N ASP A 424 -16.93 -16.26 -38.55
CA ASP A 424 -17.21 -17.33 -39.51
C ASP A 424 -18.66 -17.86 -39.41
N LEU A 425 -19.01 -18.85 -40.24
CA LEU A 425 -20.35 -19.45 -40.25
C LEU A 425 -20.70 -20.24 -38.97
N THR A 426 -19.69 -20.61 -38.19
CA THR A 426 -19.84 -21.32 -36.90
C THR A 426 -19.95 -20.35 -35.72
N GLY A 427 -19.82 -19.04 -35.97
CA GLY A 427 -19.83 -18.00 -34.95
C GLY A 427 -18.46 -17.76 -34.31
N LYS A 428 -17.40 -18.41 -34.78
CA LYS A 428 -16.03 -18.19 -34.28
C LYS A 428 -15.44 -16.89 -34.79
N LEU A 429 -14.60 -16.27 -33.97
CA LEU A 429 -13.81 -15.10 -34.33
C LEU A 429 -12.53 -15.54 -35.05
N VAL A 430 -12.23 -14.86 -36.16
CA VAL A 430 -11.04 -15.09 -36.99
C VAL A 430 -10.28 -13.78 -37.14
N LEU A 431 -9.06 -13.73 -36.62
CA LEU A 431 -8.21 -12.53 -36.60
C LEU A 431 -7.35 -12.43 -37.86
N ASP A 432 -7.35 -11.25 -38.50
CA ASP A 432 -6.29 -10.80 -39.39
C ASP A 432 -5.25 -10.01 -38.58
N GLU A 433 -4.17 -10.69 -38.19
CA GLU A 433 -3.11 -10.08 -37.38
C GLU A 433 -2.45 -8.89 -38.07
N SER A 434 -2.29 -8.92 -39.40
CA SER A 434 -1.67 -7.81 -40.13
C SER A 434 -2.54 -6.56 -40.08
N LYS A 435 -3.88 -6.73 -40.09
CA LYS A 435 -4.81 -5.61 -39.93
C LYS A 435 -4.81 -5.08 -38.50
N LEU A 436 -4.75 -5.96 -37.50
CA LEU A 436 -4.65 -5.55 -36.10
C LEU A 436 -3.37 -4.76 -35.84
N ASP A 437 -2.23 -5.23 -36.37
CA ASP A 437 -0.94 -4.52 -36.28
C ASP A 437 -1.05 -3.11 -36.89
N GLU A 438 -1.67 -2.98 -38.07
CA GLU A 438 -1.89 -1.68 -38.72
C GLU A 438 -2.72 -0.73 -37.84
N VAL A 439 -3.79 -1.24 -37.21
CA VAL A 439 -4.68 -0.41 -36.41
C VAL A 439 -4.06 -0.03 -35.06
N LEU A 440 -3.38 -0.95 -34.38
CA LEU A 440 -2.66 -0.65 -33.13
C LEU A 440 -1.60 0.43 -33.31
N ASN A 441 -0.89 0.42 -34.45
CA ASN A 441 0.13 1.43 -34.75
C ASN A 441 -0.46 2.82 -35.09
N ASN A 442 -1.68 2.87 -35.63
CA ASN A 442 -2.28 4.12 -36.14
C ASN A 442 -3.33 4.73 -35.20
N ASP A 443 -4.05 3.92 -34.43
CA ASP A 443 -5.16 4.35 -33.58
C ASP A 443 -5.31 3.46 -32.32
N LEU A 444 -4.26 3.44 -31.49
CA LEU A 444 -4.25 2.70 -30.23
C LEU A 444 -5.41 3.11 -29.30
N GLU A 445 -5.73 4.41 -29.23
CA GLU A 445 -6.81 4.89 -28.36
C GLU A 445 -8.18 4.39 -28.84
N GLY A 446 -8.41 4.32 -30.15
CA GLY A 446 -9.61 3.69 -30.72
C GLY A 446 -9.73 2.21 -30.33
N VAL A 447 -8.63 1.44 -30.36
CA VAL A 447 -8.64 0.02 -29.93
C VAL A 447 -8.91 -0.10 -28.43
N LYS A 448 -8.28 0.75 -27.62
CA LYS A 448 -8.52 0.80 -26.17
C LYS A 448 -9.98 1.10 -25.86
N ASN A 449 -10.57 2.09 -26.51
CA ASN A 449 -11.97 2.44 -26.32
C ASN A 449 -12.91 1.32 -26.82
N LEU A 450 -12.58 0.64 -27.92
CA LEU A 450 -13.37 -0.50 -28.39
C LEU A 450 -13.51 -1.59 -27.31
N PHE A 451 -12.43 -1.93 -26.60
CA PHE A 451 -12.45 -2.99 -25.60
C PHE A 451 -12.86 -2.51 -24.20
N ALA A 452 -12.44 -1.32 -23.80
CA ALA A 452 -12.51 -0.84 -22.41
C ALA A 452 -13.28 0.48 -22.24
N ALA A 453 -14.08 0.90 -23.23
CA ALA A 453 -14.93 2.07 -23.06
C ALA A 453 -15.84 1.95 -21.83
N SER A 454 -15.99 3.07 -21.13
CA SER A 454 -16.96 3.29 -20.08
C SER A 454 -17.74 4.54 -20.42
N SER A 455 -19.07 4.47 -20.34
CA SER A 455 -19.96 5.56 -20.73
C SER A 455 -20.76 6.03 -19.53
N ASN A 456 -20.86 7.35 -19.33
CA ASN A 456 -21.76 7.93 -18.35
C ASN A 456 -23.20 7.86 -18.89
N VAL A 457 -23.94 6.82 -18.49
CA VAL A 457 -25.32 6.56 -18.89
C VAL A 457 -26.36 7.40 -18.14
N ALA A 458 -25.92 8.22 -17.16
CA ALA A 458 -26.78 9.19 -16.50
C ALA A 458 -27.11 10.40 -17.39
N LEU A 459 -26.25 10.71 -18.36
CA LEU A 459 -26.44 11.82 -19.28
C LEU A 459 -27.75 11.72 -20.06
N ASP A 460 -28.38 12.87 -20.31
CA ASP A 460 -29.58 12.94 -21.17
C ASP A 460 -29.32 12.37 -22.58
N SER A 461 -28.13 12.60 -23.13
CA SER A 461 -27.73 12.04 -24.43
C SER A 461 -27.66 10.51 -24.46
N PHE A 462 -27.59 9.86 -23.30
CA PHE A 462 -27.60 8.42 -23.13
C PHE A 462 -28.94 7.90 -22.57
N GLY A 463 -30.00 8.72 -22.58
CA GLY A 463 -31.34 8.33 -22.15
C GLY A 463 -31.58 8.40 -20.64
N GLY A 464 -30.72 9.11 -19.89
CA GLY A 464 -30.94 9.41 -18.48
C GLY A 464 -31.84 10.63 -18.29
N THR A 465 -32.91 10.51 -17.51
CA THR A 465 -33.75 11.66 -17.14
C THR A 465 -33.69 11.90 -15.64
N ALA A 466 -33.27 13.10 -15.24
CA ALA A 466 -33.12 13.50 -13.84
C ALA A 466 -34.43 14.02 -13.22
N TYR A 467 -34.59 13.81 -11.92
CA TYR A 467 -35.74 14.21 -11.12
C TYR A 467 -35.31 14.50 -9.68
N ALA A 468 -36.01 15.42 -9.01
CA ALA A 468 -35.75 15.76 -7.62
C ALA A 468 -37.05 15.92 -6.81
N SER A 469 -36.95 15.83 -5.48
CA SER A 469 -38.05 16.09 -4.55
C SER A 469 -38.53 17.54 -4.60
N SER A 470 -37.60 18.48 -4.79
CA SER A 470 -37.84 19.92 -4.86
C SER A 470 -36.69 20.62 -5.59
N GLU A 471 -36.90 21.87 -6.00
CA GLU A 471 -35.88 22.73 -6.61
C GLU A 471 -35.98 24.13 -6.00
N TYR A 472 -34.84 24.74 -5.68
CA TYR A 472 -34.80 26.09 -5.10
C TYR A 472 -35.38 27.15 -6.04
N SER A 473 -35.01 27.07 -7.32
CA SER A 473 -35.49 27.95 -8.39
C SER A 473 -35.09 27.38 -9.76
N SER A 474 -35.53 28.00 -10.85
CA SER A 474 -35.13 27.62 -12.22
C SER A 474 -33.63 27.70 -12.49
N ASP A 475 -32.87 28.46 -11.70
CA ASP A 475 -31.41 28.56 -11.83
C ASP A 475 -30.68 27.38 -11.17
N PHE A 476 -31.41 26.52 -10.43
CA PHE A 476 -30.90 25.34 -9.72
C PHE A 476 -31.72 24.08 -10.07
N ASN A 477 -32.10 23.96 -11.34
CA ASN A 477 -32.95 22.91 -11.85
C ASN A 477 -32.24 21.54 -11.86
N VAL A 478 -33.02 20.47 -11.76
CA VAL A 478 -32.48 19.11 -11.62
C VAL A 478 -31.77 18.61 -12.87
N GLU A 479 -32.13 19.08 -14.07
CA GLU A 479 -31.43 18.68 -15.31
C GLU A 479 -29.97 19.18 -15.35
N SER A 480 -29.57 20.02 -14.40
CA SER A 480 -28.16 20.39 -14.23
C SER A 480 -27.28 19.23 -13.79
N VAL A 481 -27.83 18.20 -13.14
CA VAL A 481 -27.03 17.12 -12.54
C VAL A 481 -26.65 16.00 -13.50
N ASN A 482 -27.13 16.05 -14.74
CA ASN A 482 -26.87 15.02 -15.74
C ASN A 482 -26.54 15.61 -17.11
N ASN A 483 -25.88 16.76 -17.11
CA ASN A 483 -25.50 17.50 -18.30
C ASN A 483 -24.00 17.37 -18.63
N GLY A 484 -23.25 16.65 -17.80
CA GLY A 484 -21.81 16.42 -17.95
C GLY A 484 -20.92 17.56 -17.44
N ASN A 485 -21.49 18.59 -16.80
CA ASN A 485 -20.73 19.66 -16.18
C ASN A 485 -20.40 19.31 -14.72
N THR A 486 -19.18 18.84 -14.49
CA THR A 486 -18.72 18.49 -13.13
C THR A 486 -18.14 19.67 -12.35
N SER A 487 -18.17 20.90 -12.88
CA SER A 487 -17.56 22.08 -12.26
C SER A 487 -18.57 22.95 -11.51
N SER A 488 -18.20 23.32 -10.28
CA SER A 488 -18.91 24.31 -9.45
C SER A 488 -18.81 25.76 -9.95
N ASP A 489 -18.00 26.05 -10.98
CA ASP A 489 -17.77 27.43 -11.44
C ASP A 489 -19.04 28.12 -11.96
N SER A 490 -20.01 27.32 -12.42
CA SER A 490 -21.29 27.82 -12.93
C SER A 490 -22.38 27.86 -11.86
N TRP A 491 -22.05 27.59 -10.59
CA TRP A 491 -23.01 27.54 -9.49
C TRP A 491 -23.81 28.85 -9.37
N GLY A 492 -25.14 28.72 -9.27
CA GLY A 492 -26.06 29.87 -9.24
C GLY A 492 -26.47 30.40 -10.61
N SER A 493 -26.10 29.72 -11.69
CA SER A 493 -26.64 29.95 -13.04
C SER A 493 -27.32 28.66 -13.56
N PRO A 494 -28.32 28.77 -14.46
CA PRO A 494 -28.94 27.59 -15.08
C PRO A 494 -27.90 26.63 -15.67
N GLY A 495 -28.01 25.33 -15.35
CA GLY A 495 -27.04 24.31 -15.77
C GLY A 495 -25.82 24.17 -14.84
N GLY A 496 -25.72 24.95 -13.77
CA GLY A 496 -24.58 24.96 -12.84
C GLY A 496 -24.67 23.97 -11.68
N GLY A 497 -25.84 23.39 -11.42
CA GLY A 497 -26.06 22.38 -10.39
C GLY A 497 -27.48 22.45 -9.80
N TRP A 498 -27.90 21.39 -9.12
CA TRP A 498 -29.15 21.30 -8.40
C TRP A 498 -29.00 21.73 -6.94
N ASN A 499 -30.02 22.45 -6.46
CA ASN A 499 -30.18 22.89 -5.08
C ASN A 499 -31.62 22.59 -4.67
N ASP A 500 -31.82 21.90 -3.55
CA ASP A 500 -33.16 21.59 -3.08
C ASP A 500 -33.93 22.86 -2.67
N GLY A 501 -35.26 22.75 -2.62
CA GLY A 501 -36.15 23.88 -2.36
C GLY A 501 -36.57 24.05 -0.89
N THR A 502 -36.01 23.29 0.05
CA THR A 502 -36.55 23.13 1.40
C THR A 502 -35.49 23.22 2.51
N ASP A 503 -35.20 24.46 2.95
CA ASP A 503 -34.21 24.78 4.00
C ASP A 503 -34.37 23.94 5.29
N GLY A 504 -33.36 23.12 5.58
CA GLY A 504 -33.22 22.31 6.80
C GLY A 504 -34.21 21.14 6.89
N VAL A 505 -34.84 20.76 5.77
CA VAL A 505 -35.80 19.65 5.72
C VAL A 505 -35.16 18.48 4.98
N PHE A 506 -34.91 17.40 5.70
CA PHE A 506 -34.36 16.16 5.15
C PHE A 506 -35.31 14.98 5.44
N PRO A 507 -35.29 13.89 4.64
CA PRO A 507 -34.40 13.68 3.50
C PRO A 507 -34.86 14.37 2.21
N ASP A 508 -33.89 14.74 1.39
CA ASP A 508 -34.09 15.16 0.00
C ASP A 508 -33.79 14.01 -0.96
N TYR A 509 -34.41 14.05 -2.13
CA TYR A 509 -34.25 13.02 -3.14
C TYR A 509 -33.82 13.62 -4.47
N LEU A 510 -32.78 13.04 -5.05
CA LEU A 510 -32.33 13.29 -6.41
C LEU A 510 -32.18 11.93 -7.09
N TRP A 511 -32.79 11.71 -8.25
CA TRP A 511 -32.65 10.45 -8.96
C TRP A 511 -32.63 10.61 -10.47
N ILE A 512 -32.06 9.61 -11.15
CA ILE A 512 -31.99 9.52 -12.60
C ILE A 512 -32.64 8.21 -13.02
N ASN A 513 -33.62 8.31 -13.91
CA ASN A 513 -34.24 7.15 -14.56
C ASN A 513 -33.52 6.88 -15.88
N PHE A 514 -33.26 5.61 -16.18
CA PHE A 514 -32.74 5.19 -17.47
C PHE A 514 -33.87 4.73 -18.39
N ASP A 515 -33.73 4.97 -19.69
CA ASP A 515 -34.67 4.57 -20.75
C ASP A 515 -34.77 3.04 -20.98
N LYS A 516 -33.72 2.29 -20.61
CA LYS A 516 -33.62 0.82 -20.61
C LYS A 516 -32.76 0.39 -19.41
N LEU A 517 -32.82 -0.89 -19.04
CA LEU A 517 -31.95 -1.43 -17.99
C LEU A 517 -30.48 -1.14 -18.33
N ARG A 518 -29.73 -0.65 -17.35
CA ARG A 518 -28.29 -0.41 -17.43
C ARG A 518 -27.58 -1.31 -16.43
N ASN A 519 -26.37 -1.74 -16.78
CA ASN A 519 -25.51 -2.42 -15.83
C ASN A 519 -24.41 -1.49 -15.32
N LEU A 520 -24.60 -0.96 -14.10
CA LEU A 520 -23.72 0.06 -13.57
C LEU A 520 -22.54 -0.55 -12.81
N THR A 521 -21.35 -0.05 -13.12
CA THR A 521 -20.09 -0.43 -12.47
C THR A 521 -19.58 0.67 -11.55
N GLN A 522 -20.02 1.91 -11.75
CA GLN A 522 -19.56 3.04 -10.95
C GLN A 522 -20.62 4.14 -10.92
N VAL A 523 -20.70 4.84 -9.78
CA VAL A 523 -21.45 6.10 -9.65
C VAL A 523 -20.52 7.16 -9.09
N LYS A 524 -20.50 8.35 -9.69
CA LYS A 524 -19.76 9.51 -9.18
C LYS A 524 -20.74 10.60 -8.80
N ILE A 525 -20.47 11.22 -7.66
CA ILE A 525 -21.28 12.29 -7.10
C ILE A 525 -20.37 13.50 -6.96
N TYR A 526 -20.71 14.58 -7.65
CA TYR A 526 -20.07 15.87 -7.51
C TYR A 526 -21.00 16.75 -6.69
N THR A 527 -20.56 17.15 -5.50
CA THR A 527 -21.29 18.12 -4.68
C THR A 527 -20.70 19.51 -4.87
N LEU A 528 -21.35 20.53 -4.32
CA LEU A 528 -20.86 21.89 -4.43
C LEU A 528 -19.50 22.02 -3.74
N ASP A 529 -18.46 22.23 -4.53
CA ASP A 529 -17.10 22.40 -4.04
C ASP A 529 -16.33 23.45 -4.85
N SER A 530 -15.94 24.53 -4.20
CA SER A 530 -15.12 25.60 -4.76
C SER A 530 -14.44 26.39 -3.65
N ALA A 531 -13.49 27.26 -3.99
CA ALA A 531 -12.87 28.16 -3.02
C ALA A 531 -13.89 29.08 -2.30
N THR A 532 -15.04 29.37 -2.93
CA THR A 532 -16.10 30.21 -2.35
C THR A 532 -17.11 29.37 -1.55
N TYR A 533 -17.39 28.15 -2.01
CA TYR A 533 -18.34 27.22 -1.42
C TYR A 533 -17.65 25.86 -1.22
N PRO A 534 -16.82 25.70 -0.18
CA PRO A 534 -16.09 24.45 0.03
C PRO A 534 -17.07 23.32 0.42
N ALA A 535 -16.84 22.11 -0.09
CA ALA A 535 -17.69 20.95 0.19
C ALA A 535 -17.82 20.64 1.68
N SER A 536 -16.74 20.82 2.44
CA SER A 536 -16.72 20.64 3.89
C SER A 536 -17.69 21.55 4.66
N GLN A 537 -18.23 22.57 4.01
CA GLN A 537 -19.24 23.47 4.56
C GLN A 537 -20.58 23.39 3.82
N TYR A 538 -20.58 23.25 2.49
CA TYR A 538 -21.80 23.38 1.67
C TYR A 538 -22.23 22.10 0.95
N GLY A 539 -21.36 21.08 0.93
CA GLY A 539 -21.62 19.83 0.26
C GLY A 539 -22.59 18.92 1.00
N ILE A 540 -22.98 17.82 0.35
CA ILE A 540 -23.77 16.76 0.98
C ILE A 540 -22.93 16.04 2.04
N LYS A 541 -23.56 15.71 3.18
CA LYS A 541 -22.89 15.14 4.35
C LYS A 541 -23.31 13.70 4.60
N ASP A 542 -24.60 13.49 4.82
CA ASP A 542 -25.17 12.17 5.09
C ASP A 542 -26.11 11.79 3.94
N TYR A 543 -25.93 10.64 3.32
CA TYR A 543 -26.80 10.19 2.23
C TYR A 543 -26.81 8.67 2.05
N GLU A 544 -27.85 8.17 1.40
CA GLU A 544 -27.93 6.80 0.88
C GLU A 544 -27.84 6.83 -0.65
N LEU A 545 -26.91 6.06 -1.22
CA LEU A 545 -26.92 5.75 -2.65
C LEU A 545 -27.77 4.50 -2.87
N GLN A 546 -28.76 4.62 -3.75
CA GLN A 546 -29.76 3.59 -3.97
C GLN A 546 -29.94 3.32 -5.48
N TYR A 547 -30.41 2.12 -5.80
CA TYR A 547 -30.73 1.72 -7.16
C TYR A 547 -32.17 1.20 -7.25
N LEU A 548 -32.82 1.44 -8.38
CA LEU A 548 -34.19 0.98 -8.64
C LEU A 548 -34.15 -0.46 -9.13
N ILE A 549 -34.93 -1.35 -8.53
CA ILE A 549 -35.03 -2.73 -9.01
C ILE A 549 -35.58 -2.77 -10.45
N PRO A 550 -35.17 -3.74 -11.29
CA PRO A 550 -35.72 -3.90 -12.62
C PRO A 550 -37.26 -3.95 -12.63
N GLY A 551 -37.89 -3.06 -13.40
CA GLY A 551 -39.35 -2.94 -13.48
C GLY A 551 -40.03 -2.22 -12.29
N GLY A 552 -39.25 -1.71 -11.32
CA GLY A 552 -39.75 -0.94 -10.18
C GLY A 552 -40.36 0.41 -10.58
N ASN A 553 -41.27 0.93 -9.75
CA ASN A 553 -41.82 2.26 -9.91
C ASN A 553 -40.95 3.28 -9.15
N PRO A 554 -40.33 4.28 -9.82
CA PRO A 554 -39.45 5.25 -9.16
C PRO A 554 -40.16 6.07 -8.07
N ASN A 555 -41.49 6.17 -8.10
CA ASN A 555 -42.29 6.85 -7.08
C ASN A 555 -42.65 5.98 -5.87
N ASN A 556 -42.26 4.70 -5.85
CA ASN A 556 -42.50 3.78 -4.75
C ASN A 556 -41.19 3.52 -4.00
N ASP A 557 -41.08 4.03 -2.77
CA ASP A 557 -39.86 3.89 -1.96
C ASP A 557 -39.43 2.43 -1.71
N GLY A 558 -40.36 1.47 -1.73
CA GLY A 558 -40.05 0.05 -1.55
C GLY A 558 -39.31 -0.61 -2.72
N ASP A 559 -39.37 0.01 -3.91
CA ASP A 559 -38.72 -0.48 -5.13
C ASP A 559 -37.25 -0.03 -5.23
N TRP A 560 -36.83 0.89 -4.37
CA TRP A 560 -35.44 1.31 -4.26
C TRP A 560 -34.68 0.45 -3.24
N LYS A 561 -33.46 0.05 -3.59
CA LYS A 561 -32.55 -0.70 -2.71
C LYS A 561 -31.34 0.14 -2.38
N THR A 562 -31.02 0.23 -1.10
CA THR A 562 -29.80 0.91 -0.63
C THR A 562 -28.58 0.07 -0.98
N TYR A 563 -27.70 0.64 -1.79
CA TYR A 563 -26.39 0.09 -2.06
C TYR A 563 -25.42 0.40 -0.92
N THR A 564 -25.36 1.68 -0.50
CA THR A 564 -24.54 2.10 0.64
C THR A 564 -25.12 3.32 1.34
N THR A 565 -24.65 3.55 2.57
CA THR A 565 -24.94 4.72 3.38
C THR A 565 -23.63 5.40 3.75
N VAL A 566 -23.56 6.70 3.51
CA VAL A 566 -22.41 7.56 3.82
C VAL A 566 -22.83 8.57 4.88
N THR A 567 -21.93 8.81 5.83
CA THR A 567 -22.12 9.79 6.92
C THR A 567 -20.88 10.67 7.07
N ASP A 568 -21.08 11.92 7.50
CA ASP A 568 -20.02 12.90 7.77
C ASP A 568 -19.09 13.17 6.57
N ASN A 569 -19.62 13.10 5.33
CA ASN A 569 -18.84 13.42 4.14
C ASN A 569 -18.45 14.91 4.09
N THR A 570 -17.19 15.19 3.77
CA THR A 570 -16.69 16.56 3.55
C THR A 570 -16.02 16.74 2.19
N GLU A 571 -16.01 15.69 1.36
CA GLU A 571 -15.37 15.69 0.04
C GLU A 571 -16.30 16.25 -1.05
N GLY A 572 -15.72 16.97 -2.01
CA GLY A 572 -16.42 17.54 -3.16
C GLY A 572 -16.78 16.54 -4.25
N MET A 573 -16.06 15.41 -4.31
CA MET A 573 -16.28 14.35 -5.29
C MET A 573 -16.19 12.99 -4.61
N ILE A 574 -17.24 12.19 -4.78
CA ILE A 574 -17.32 10.84 -4.21
C ILE A 574 -17.50 9.84 -5.33
N THR A 575 -16.71 8.76 -5.31
CA THR A 575 -16.82 7.65 -6.25
C THR A 575 -17.24 6.39 -5.52
N HIS A 576 -18.32 5.76 -6.00
CA HIS A 576 -18.77 4.45 -5.58
C HIS A 576 -18.50 3.43 -6.69
N TYR A 577 -17.74 2.38 -6.38
CA TYR A 577 -17.48 1.26 -7.29
C TYR A 577 -18.49 0.14 -7.03
N LEU A 578 -19.42 -0.03 -7.95
CA LEU A 578 -20.50 -1.00 -7.86
C LEU A 578 -20.02 -2.38 -8.33
N GLY A 579 -20.52 -3.45 -7.72
CA GLY A 579 -20.25 -4.84 -8.12
C GLY A 579 -21.11 -5.31 -9.29
N ASN A 580 -21.34 -4.47 -10.30
CA ASN A 580 -22.30 -4.64 -11.39
C ASN A 580 -23.76 -4.70 -10.92
N ILE A 581 -24.47 -3.57 -11.00
CA ILE A 581 -25.88 -3.47 -10.64
C ILE A 581 -26.73 -3.26 -11.89
N VAL A 582 -27.56 -4.25 -12.22
CA VAL A 582 -28.60 -4.10 -13.25
C VAL A 582 -29.76 -3.30 -12.67
N THR A 583 -29.99 -2.10 -13.21
CA THR A 583 -30.99 -1.18 -12.66
C THR A 583 -31.66 -0.34 -13.74
N GLN A 584 -32.85 0.17 -13.42
CA GLN A 584 -33.58 1.14 -14.25
C GLN A 584 -33.39 2.59 -13.73
N GLY A 585 -32.66 2.81 -12.64
CA GLY A 585 -32.38 4.15 -12.15
C GLY A 585 -31.51 4.19 -10.90
N ILE A 586 -30.88 5.34 -10.65
CA ILE A 586 -30.08 5.60 -9.44
C ILE A 586 -30.65 6.77 -8.65
N ARG A 587 -30.54 6.72 -7.32
CA ARG A 587 -31.07 7.75 -6.42
C ARG A 587 -30.09 8.07 -5.31
N LEU A 588 -29.90 9.36 -5.07
CA LEU A 588 -29.38 9.90 -3.82
C LEU A 588 -30.55 10.27 -2.93
N LYS A 589 -30.62 9.64 -1.76
CA LYS A 589 -31.47 10.06 -0.65
C LYS A 589 -30.57 10.76 0.36
N ILE A 590 -30.60 12.09 0.35
CA ILE A 590 -29.70 12.94 1.14
C ILE A 590 -30.36 13.23 2.48
N ASN A 591 -29.72 12.80 3.56
CA ASN A 591 -30.23 12.89 4.92
C ASN A 591 -29.69 14.12 5.67
N ASP A 592 -28.56 14.69 5.24
CA ASP A 592 -28.01 15.93 5.80
C ASP A 592 -27.00 16.59 4.84
N SER A 593 -26.77 17.89 5.03
CA SER A 593 -25.73 18.69 4.36
C SER A 593 -24.76 19.29 5.38
N ASN A 594 -23.56 19.68 4.95
CA ASN A 594 -22.54 20.17 5.90
C ASN A 594 -22.93 21.48 6.60
N ASP A 595 -23.82 22.29 6.03
CA ASP A 595 -24.40 23.46 6.69
C ASP A 595 -25.75 23.17 7.36
N GLY A 596 -26.29 21.96 7.19
CA GLY A 596 -27.59 21.53 7.71
C GLY A 596 -28.78 22.26 7.07
N ARG A 597 -28.60 22.81 5.85
CA ARG A 597 -29.59 23.68 5.20
C ARG A 597 -30.10 23.15 3.88
N TYR A 598 -29.21 22.92 2.92
CA TYR A 598 -29.63 22.53 1.58
C TYR A 598 -28.75 21.43 1.00
N SER A 599 -29.38 20.48 0.34
CA SER A 599 -28.77 19.48 -0.51
C SER A 599 -28.32 20.11 -1.83
N ARG A 600 -27.02 20.01 -2.15
CA ARG A 600 -26.41 20.65 -3.33
C ARG A 600 -25.59 19.64 -4.12
N VAL A 601 -26.00 19.38 -5.35
CA VAL A 601 -25.34 18.42 -6.25
C VAL A 601 -25.04 19.11 -7.56
N ILE A 602 -23.79 19.04 -7.99
CA ILE A 602 -23.32 19.57 -9.27
C ILE A 602 -23.65 18.57 -10.38
N GLU A 603 -23.24 17.31 -10.21
CA GLU A 603 -23.42 16.25 -11.20
C GLU A 603 -23.58 14.89 -10.49
N LEU A 604 -24.46 14.05 -11.00
CA LEU A 604 -24.64 12.66 -10.62
C LEU A 604 -24.40 11.78 -11.85
N GLU A 605 -23.22 11.15 -11.90
CA GLU A 605 -22.82 10.31 -13.01
C GLU A 605 -23.00 8.83 -12.68
N ALA A 606 -23.41 8.05 -13.67
CA ALA A 606 -23.53 6.60 -13.58
C ALA A 606 -22.82 5.97 -14.77
N TYR A 607 -21.86 5.10 -14.51
CA TYR A 607 -21.02 4.52 -15.54
C TYR A 607 -21.36 3.05 -15.79
N GLU A 608 -21.40 2.71 -17.07
CA GLU A 608 -21.51 1.35 -17.59
C GLU A 608 -20.26 1.03 -18.42
N GLU A 609 -19.65 -0.13 -18.18
CA GLU A 609 -18.59 -0.66 -19.04
C GLU A 609 -19.22 -1.06 -20.39
N THR A 610 -19.09 -0.18 -21.38
CA THR A 610 -19.74 -0.29 -22.69
C THR A 610 -18.86 -0.97 -23.73
N GLY A 611 -17.54 -1.00 -23.51
CA GLY A 611 -16.58 -1.71 -24.35
C GLY A 611 -16.79 -3.23 -24.38
N ILE A 612 -16.18 -3.91 -25.36
CA ILE A 612 -16.35 -5.36 -25.58
C ILE A 612 -16.03 -6.17 -24.33
N ALA A 613 -14.93 -5.86 -23.63
CA ALA A 613 -14.54 -6.61 -22.43
C ALA A 613 -15.59 -6.49 -21.32
N GLY A 614 -16.12 -5.27 -21.13
CA GLY A 614 -17.20 -4.99 -20.19
C GLY A 614 -18.50 -5.72 -20.54
N ARG A 615 -18.94 -5.64 -21.81
CA ARG A 615 -20.16 -6.33 -22.28
C ARG A 615 -20.07 -7.84 -22.12
N VAL A 616 -18.94 -8.43 -22.52
CA VAL A 616 -18.71 -9.88 -22.39
C VAL A 616 -18.68 -10.29 -20.93
N LYS A 617 -17.93 -9.57 -20.08
CA LYS A 617 -17.87 -9.82 -18.63
C LYS A 617 -19.26 -9.76 -18.01
N ASN A 618 -20.03 -8.71 -18.29
CA ASN A 618 -21.38 -8.50 -17.76
C ASN A 618 -22.33 -9.63 -18.19
N TYR A 619 -22.27 -10.01 -19.47
CA TYR A 619 -23.04 -11.12 -19.99
C TYR A 619 -22.67 -12.45 -19.32
N LEU A 620 -21.37 -12.76 -19.23
CA LEU A 620 -20.88 -13.97 -18.58
C LEU A 620 -21.30 -14.02 -17.10
N SER A 621 -21.15 -12.92 -16.36
CA SER A 621 -21.63 -12.84 -14.98
C SER A 621 -23.12 -13.16 -14.86
N SER A 622 -23.96 -12.66 -15.78
CA SER A 622 -25.41 -12.92 -15.76
C SER A 622 -25.80 -14.39 -15.96
N ILE A 623 -24.92 -15.19 -16.60
CA ILE A 623 -25.18 -16.61 -16.81
C ILE A 623 -24.44 -17.51 -15.80
N THR A 624 -23.28 -17.08 -15.29
CA THR A 624 -22.43 -17.89 -14.39
C THR A 624 -22.55 -17.53 -12.92
N ASP A 625 -23.31 -16.49 -12.53
CA ASP A 625 -23.53 -16.20 -11.12
C ASP A 625 -24.10 -17.43 -10.40
N ALA A 626 -23.49 -17.78 -9.26
CA ALA A 626 -23.77 -19.03 -8.57
C ALA A 626 -25.15 -19.06 -7.91
N THR A 627 -25.83 -17.91 -7.80
CA THR A 627 -27.10 -17.76 -7.08
C THR A 627 -28.23 -17.26 -7.97
N GLU A 628 -27.94 -16.30 -8.83
CA GLU A 628 -28.93 -15.60 -9.67
C GLU A 628 -28.72 -15.87 -11.17
N GLY A 629 -27.64 -16.57 -11.53
CA GLY A 629 -27.27 -16.83 -12.91
C GLY A 629 -28.18 -17.85 -13.60
N LEU A 630 -28.31 -17.73 -14.92
CA LEU A 630 -29.10 -18.65 -15.74
C LEU A 630 -28.69 -20.12 -15.54
N ILE A 631 -27.39 -20.40 -15.43
CA ILE A 631 -26.89 -21.78 -15.25
C ILE A 631 -27.31 -22.33 -13.89
N ALA A 632 -27.17 -21.54 -12.81
CA ALA A 632 -27.60 -21.93 -11.48
C ALA A 632 -29.11 -22.21 -11.43
N TYR A 633 -29.92 -21.37 -12.08
CA TYR A 633 -31.36 -21.60 -12.20
C TYR A 633 -31.70 -22.91 -12.93
N ILE A 634 -31.01 -23.22 -14.03
CA ILE A 634 -31.20 -24.48 -14.76
C ILE A 634 -30.79 -25.67 -13.91
N GLU A 635 -29.66 -25.58 -13.21
CA GLU A 635 -29.17 -26.63 -12.30
C GLU A 635 -30.18 -26.92 -11.19
N ASP A 636 -30.67 -25.89 -10.50
CA ASP A 636 -31.72 -26.01 -9.48
C ASP A 636 -32.99 -26.65 -10.04
N SER A 637 -33.43 -26.23 -11.24
CA SER A 637 -34.61 -26.81 -11.87
C SER A 637 -34.43 -28.31 -12.15
N ILE A 638 -33.25 -28.73 -12.64
CA ILE A 638 -32.96 -30.14 -12.92
C ILE A 638 -32.83 -30.93 -11.62
N GLN A 639 -32.20 -30.37 -10.58
CA GLN A 639 -32.08 -31.01 -9.28
C GLN A 639 -33.46 -31.26 -8.66
N ASN A 640 -34.34 -30.26 -8.68
CA ASN A 640 -35.71 -30.41 -8.20
C ASN A 640 -36.51 -31.47 -8.99
N GLN A 641 -36.31 -31.58 -10.31
CA GLN A 641 -36.92 -32.65 -11.11
C GLN A 641 -36.38 -34.04 -10.72
N ASN A 642 -35.08 -34.16 -10.47
CA ASN A 642 -34.47 -35.40 -10.01
C ASN A 642 -35.02 -35.83 -8.64
N GLU A 643 -35.22 -34.88 -7.73
CA GLU A 643 -35.85 -35.15 -6.43
C GLU A 643 -37.31 -35.62 -6.57
N ASP A 644 -38.12 -35.01 -7.44
CA ASP A 644 -39.48 -35.51 -7.74
C ASP A 644 -39.45 -36.93 -8.29
N TYR A 645 -38.55 -37.22 -9.23
CA TYR A 645 -38.42 -38.57 -9.79
C TYR A 645 -37.99 -39.60 -8.75
N GLN A 646 -37.05 -39.25 -7.86
CA GLN A 646 -36.64 -40.13 -6.75
C GLN A 646 -37.83 -40.42 -5.83
N ASN A 647 -38.58 -39.39 -5.41
CA ASN A 647 -39.77 -39.56 -4.58
C ASN A 647 -40.84 -40.45 -5.25
N ARG A 648 -41.01 -40.32 -6.57
CA ARG A 648 -41.94 -41.16 -7.35
C ARG A 648 -41.47 -42.60 -7.45
N ILE A 649 -40.17 -42.84 -7.64
CA ILE A 649 -39.58 -44.18 -7.66
C ILE A 649 -39.83 -44.86 -6.31
N GLU A 650 -39.50 -44.19 -5.20
CA GLU A 650 -39.73 -44.73 -3.85
C GLU A 650 -41.20 -45.07 -3.59
N ALA A 651 -42.11 -44.18 -4.00
CA ALA A 651 -43.55 -44.43 -3.88
C ALA A 651 -44.01 -45.65 -4.70
N GLN A 652 -43.49 -45.82 -5.92
CA GLN A 652 -43.78 -46.98 -6.77
C GLN A 652 -43.20 -48.28 -6.19
N GLU A 653 -41.97 -48.25 -5.69
CA GLU A 653 -41.33 -49.39 -5.04
C GLU A 653 -42.14 -49.87 -3.82
N LYS A 654 -42.59 -48.93 -2.98
CA LYS A 654 -43.47 -49.25 -1.84
C LYS A 654 -44.82 -49.84 -2.27
N LEU A 655 -45.41 -49.35 -3.35
CA LEU A 655 -46.65 -49.92 -3.90
C LEU A 655 -46.44 -51.34 -4.44
N LEU A 656 -45.30 -51.59 -5.10
CA LEU A 656 -44.93 -52.92 -5.58
C LEU A 656 -44.74 -53.89 -4.41
N GLU A 657 -44.10 -53.47 -3.32
CA GLU A 657 -43.91 -54.27 -2.11
C GLU A 657 -45.24 -54.63 -1.44
N ILE A 658 -46.16 -53.67 -1.28
CA ILE A 658 -47.50 -53.92 -0.73
C ILE A 658 -48.28 -54.91 -1.63
N LYS A 659 -48.19 -54.75 -2.95
CA LYS A 659 -48.87 -55.63 -3.90
C LYS A 659 -48.29 -57.05 -3.84
N GLU A 660 -46.97 -57.19 -3.72
CA GLU A 660 -46.32 -58.47 -3.51
C GLU A 660 -46.83 -59.14 -2.22
N GLU A 661 -46.91 -58.40 -1.11
CA GLU A 661 -47.38 -58.93 0.18
C GLU A 661 -48.85 -59.40 0.10
N ILE A 662 -49.74 -58.61 -0.53
CA ILE A 662 -51.14 -58.99 -0.74
C ILE A 662 -51.23 -60.26 -1.58
N LEU A 663 -50.49 -60.35 -2.68
CA LEU A 663 -50.48 -61.54 -3.54
C LEU A 663 -49.97 -62.77 -2.79
N ARG A 664 -48.91 -62.63 -1.98
CA ARG A 664 -48.39 -63.71 -1.12
C ARG A 664 -49.46 -64.19 -0.15
N ARG A 665 -50.15 -63.28 0.57
CA ARG A 665 -51.24 -63.64 1.51
C ARG A 665 -52.41 -64.33 0.81
N GLN A 666 -52.83 -63.84 -0.35
CA GLN A 666 -53.89 -64.46 -1.15
C GLN A 666 -53.52 -65.87 -1.59
N PHE A 667 -52.27 -66.08 -2.01
CA PHE A 667 -51.77 -67.38 -2.41
C PHE A 667 -51.73 -68.37 -1.23
N THR A 668 -51.24 -67.94 -0.06
CA THR A 668 -51.25 -68.76 1.16
C THR A 668 -52.68 -69.14 1.59
N GLN A 669 -53.64 -68.21 1.58
CA GLN A 669 -55.04 -68.53 1.90
C GLN A 669 -55.65 -69.52 0.88
N MET A 670 -55.34 -69.36 -0.40
CA MET A 670 -55.80 -70.30 -1.42
C MET A 670 -55.23 -71.71 -1.19
N GLU A 671 -53.96 -71.82 -0.80
CA GLU A 671 -53.35 -73.10 -0.41
C GLU A 671 -54.06 -73.72 0.80
N GLU A 672 -54.38 -72.92 1.83
CA GLU A 672 -55.14 -73.39 3.00
C GLU A 672 -56.55 -73.87 2.62
N TYR A 673 -57.27 -73.12 1.78
CA TYR A 673 -58.59 -73.54 1.29
C TYR A 673 -58.51 -74.82 0.46
N LEU A 674 -57.51 -74.95 -0.41
CA LEU A 674 -57.29 -76.17 -1.18
C LEU A 674 -57.00 -77.36 -0.26
N ALA A 675 -56.17 -77.19 0.77
CA ALA A 675 -55.90 -78.22 1.76
C ALA A 675 -57.18 -78.62 2.55
N GLN A 676 -58.01 -77.64 2.94
CA GLN A 676 -59.31 -77.89 3.57
C GLN A 676 -60.26 -78.64 2.63
N MET A 677 -60.37 -78.23 1.36
CA MET A 677 -61.19 -78.93 0.37
C MET A 677 -60.70 -80.36 0.12
N GLN A 678 -59.39 -80.58 0.05
CA GLN A 678 -58.81 -81.91 -0.07
C GLN A 678 -59.11 -82.78 1.16
N SER A 679 -58.99 -82.23 2.38
CA SER A 679 -59.35 -82.95 3.60
C SER A 679 -60.85 -83.24 3.71
N GLN A 680 -61.73 -82.31 3.31
CA GLN A 680 -63.16 -82.55 3.19
C GLN A 680 -63.50 -83.59 2.13
N SER A 681 -62.83 -83.56 0.98
CA SER A 681 -62.99 -84.57 -0.08
C SER A 681 -62.58 -85.95 0.42
N ALA A 682 -61.45 -86.05 1.12
CA ALA A 682 -60.99 -87.28 1.75
C ALA A 682 -61.97 -87.77 2.84
N TRP A 683 -62.50 -86.86 3.67
CA TRP A 683 -63.50 -87.18 4.69
C TRP A 683 -64.83 -87.66 4.08
N LEU A 684 -65.33 -86.97 3.04
CA LEU A 684 -66.52 -87.39 2.29
C LEU A 684 -66.31 -88.75 1.63
N ALA A 685 -65.14 -89.00 1.05
CA ALA A 685 -64.79 -90.30 0.48
C ALA A 685 -64.79 -91.41 1.55
N MET A 686 -64.25 -91.15 2.74
CA MET A 686 -64.32 -92.09 3.87
C MET A 686 -65.77 -92.35 4.32
N GLN A 687 -66.62 -91.32 4.33
CA GLN A 687 -68.00 -91.46 4.80
C GLN A 687 -68.94 -92.10 3.77
N ILE A 688 -68.67 -91.90 2.48
CA ILE A 688 -69.29 -92.69 1.40
C ILE A 688 -68.85 -94.15 1.54
N SER A 689 -67.55 -94.41 1.76
CA SER A 689 -67.04 -95.78 1.99
C SER A 689 -67.68 -96.46 3.21
N SER A 690 -67.95 -95.73 4.29
CA SER A 690 -68.58 -96.28 5.50
C SER A 690 -70.06 -96.61 5.27
N LEU A 691 -70.80 -95.80 4.51
CA LEU A 691 -72.18 -96.06 4.08
C LEU A 691 -72.29 -97.31 3.18
N TYR A 692 -71.32 -97.54 2.29
CA TYR A 692 -71.27 -98.78 1.52
C TYR A 692 -70.95 -100.00 2.40
N SER A 693 -70.10 -99.85 3.41
CA SER A 693 -69.77 -100.95 4.33
C SER A 693 -70.94 -101.37 5.23
N SER A 694 -71.77 -100.42 5.72
CA SER A 694 -72.94 -100.71 6.56
C SER A 694 -74.11 -101.33 5.77
N SER A 695 -74.18 -101.12 4.45
CA SER A 695 -75.13 -101.82 3.57
C SER A 695 -74.76 -103.27 3.25
N SER A 696 -73.55 -103.71 3.64
CA SER A 696 -73.04 -105.07 3.38
C SER A 696 -72.98 -105.97 4.62
N ALA A 697 -73.41 -105.47 5.78
CA ALA A 697 -73.52 -106.23 7.03
C ALA A 697 -74.79 -105.82 7.79
N GLY A 698 -75.94 -106.32 7.34
CA GLY A 698 -77.25 -106.12 7.99
C GLY A 698 -78.42 -106.42 7.09
#